data_AF-A0A835GNX9-F1
#
_entry.id   AF-A0A835GNX9-F1
#
_cell.length_a   1.000
_cell.length_b   1.000
_cell.length_c   1.000
_cell.angle_alpha   90.00
_cell.angle_beta   90.00
_cell.angle_gamma   90.00
#
_symmetry.space_group_name_H-M   'P 1'
#
loop_
_entity.id
_entity.type
_entity.pdbx_description
1 polymer ?
#
loop_
_entity_poly.entity_id
_entity_poly.type
_entity_poly.pdbx_seq_one_letter_code
_entity_poly.pdbx_strand_id
1 'polypeptide(L)'
;MDPRTENWWLMSGPGPLLTILASYVYFCTSVGPRYMRDRKPYDLKNTMILYNVSQILMSIYLVYEGLAAGWWNDYNFSCQPVDYSNNPKAHRMAAAVWWYFAAKIIELLDTIFFVLRKKNRQITFLHLYHHFMMPICAWIGVKFLPGGHGTLLGVINSFIHIIMYTYYLISGLGPQYQKYLWWKKHLTTMQLIQFCIIFYHNFSVMFCECNYPKVINFLLSLNAGLFLYMFGNFYYVNYVKNKTTVQSPQMSVLERMKDTYNYIFYDLCDPRTRDWSPSPIAIFTIIPFYLYFCNKLGPQLMKDEKPFKLKRVIMIYNIFQIIASGYIFYLGLFSGWFTTYSWTCQPVDETDNPTTRTMHNAFWAYTIVKFIDMLDTVFFVLRKKDRQISFLHLFHHSMMPLASYIGLKYYPNGHATLLGLINSFVHVVMYTYYLIAGLGPKYQKSSSLQFSFTIYQLFMKIVATQDGFPPFYAYTAFSSYTCLAISTIIIKMSGILKSITDYYNYVIHDLADPRTKDWWGVSSPFTVIAIASAYLYFCLSLGPRLMKNRPAFELKTPLMLYNTFQVLFSIFIAYEGGVYILSREFNLACEPVDYSNNPRALRVAAATWFYFFAKFTELLDTVFFILRKKYDQVTFLHVYHHTLMSLVVWIAVKYYPGGHTTLMGFLNSIVHVVMYTYYLISGLGPQYQKYVWWKKHVTKMQLTQFTIVFIHNVSVFFYECNFPKFLNLMCIGNCVAFLYMFGKFYIDRYRRNVRNKSLLESRRATPMTKIFKIKMMILFIDFIPTENVFLRNPRTADWWGVSNPLVVLSIAAAYLYFCLSLGPRLMKNRPGFELRIPIMLYNISQVLFSLFLSYEGCVYILSREYNLACEPVDYSNNPRALRVAAATWFYFFAKITELLDTIFFVLRKKYNQVSFLHVYHHTLMCLVIWVGAKYFPGGHIVLMGTLNSIVHVIMYTYYLISSFGPQYQKYVWWKKHVTKIQLIQFCIVFTHNIAVFFYECNYPKALNGLCALNSLIFIYLFGKFYIQSYKKENAKNRAKLENKKSAPVSSDFGRKRKLVEKSR
;
A
#
# COMPACT_ATOMS: atom_id res chain seq x y z
N MET A 1 -30.23 -7.69 8.95
CA MET A 1 -30.39 -7.97 10.40
C MET A 1 -31.66 -8.77 10.58
N ASP A 2 -31.65 -9.70 11.51
CA ASP A 2 -32.75 -10.63 11.72
C ASP A 2 -33.84 -9.99 12.60
N PRO A 3 -35.10 -9.89 12.14
CA PRO A 3 -36.19 -9.35 12.96
C PRO A 3 -36.49 -10.20 14.20
N ARG A 4 -36.16 -11.50 14.20
CA ARG A 4 -36.45 -12.43 15.32
C ARG A 4 -35.70 -12.07 16.59
N THR A 5 -34.50 -11.50 16.45
CA THR A 5 -33.60 -11.19 17.58
C THR A 5 -33.57 -9.71 17.95
N GLU A 6 -34.34 -8.86 17.26
CA GLU A 6 -34.29 -7.40 17.38
C GLU A 6 -34.56 -6.88 18.80
N ASN A 7 -35.57 -7.46 19.46
CA ASN A 7 -36.01 -7.06 20.80
C ASN A 7 -35.27 -7.78 21.93
N TRP A 8 -34.29 -8.61 21.62
CA TRP A 8 -33.55 -9.36 22.64
C TRP A 8 -32.54 -8.47 23.37
N TRP A 9 -32.19 -8.86 24.60
CA TRP A 9 -31.31 -8.06 25.44
C TRP A 9 -29.93 -7.84 24.79
N LEU A 10 -29.48 -6.57 24.79
CA LEU A 10 -28.31 -6.03 24.08
C LEU A 10 -28.33 -6.12 22.54
N MET A 11 -29.47 -6.46 21.92
CA MET A 11 -29.59 -6.55 20.47
C MET A 11 -30.11 -5.30 19.79
N SER A 12 -30.57 -4.25 20.48
CA SER A 12 -31.10 -3.03 19.86
C SER A 12 -30.09 -2.34 18.92
N GLY A 13 -28.81 -2.30 19.29
CA GLY A 13 -27.72 -1.77 18.49
C GLY A 13 -26.33 -2.10 19.07
N PRO A 14 -25.23 -1.75 18.39
CA PRO A 14 -23.88 -2.09 18.84
C PRO A 14 -23.38 -1.22 20.02
N GLY A 15 -24.02 -0.06 20.26
CA GLY A 15 -23.61 0.92 21.27
C GLY A 15 -23.46 0.35 22.69
N PRO A 16 -24.47 -0.37 23.24
CA PRO A 16 -24.37 -1.00 24.55
C PRO A 16 -23.19 -1.96 24.68
N LEU A 17 -22.98 -2.84 23.69
CA LEU A 17 -21.84 -3.77 23.68
C LEU A 17 -20.50 -3.02 23.65
N LEU A 18 -20.35 -2.05 22.74
CA LEU A 18 -19.12 -1.27 22.62
C LEU A 18 -18.80 -0.51 23.92
N THR A 19 -19.83 -0.03 24.62
CA THR A 19 -19.69 0.64 25.92
C THR A 19 -19.20 -0.33 26.99
N ILE A 20 -19.77 -1.54 27.07
CA ILE A 20 -19.31 -2.59 27.99
C ILE A 20 -17.85 -2.94 27.71
N LEU A 21 -17.48 -3.18 26.45
CA LEU A 21 -16.12 -3.57 26.07
C LEU A 21 -15.10 -2.44 26.30
N ALA A 22 -15.44 -1.20 25.97
CA ALA A 22 -14.58 -0.05 26.24
C ALA A 22 -14.33 0.12 27.75
N SER A 23 -15.39 0.01 28.55
CA SER A 23 -15.31 0.08 30.01
C SER A 23 -14.49 -1.07 30.58
N TYR A 24 -14.68 -2.29 30.07
CA TYR A 24 -13.93 -3.48 30.45
C TYR A 24 -12.42 -3.34 30.15
N VAL A 25 -12.04 -2.91 28.94
CA VAL A 25 -10.62 -2.70 28.58
C VAL A 25 -10.00 -1.58 29.42
N TYR A 26 -10.73 -0.49 29.63
CA TYR A 26 -10.28 0.63 30.46
C TYR A 26 -10.07 0.20 31.93
N PHE A 27 -11.02 -0.56 32.49
CA PHE A 27 -10.91 -1.14 33.81
C PHE A 27 -9.70 -2.08 33.91
N CYS A 28 -9.59 -3.06 33.01
CA CYS A 28 -8.59 -4.12 33.12
C CYS A 28 -7.15 -3.64 32.87
N THR A 29 -6.95 -2.63 32.02
CA THR A 29 -5.62 -2.14 31.65
C THR A 29 -5.16 -0.93 32.47
N SER A 30 -6.11 -0.14 33.01
CA SER A 30 -5.80 1.15 33.62
C SER A 30 -6.39 1.30 35.02
N VAL A 31 -7.71 1.36 35.17
CA VAL A 31 -8.35 1.73 36.45
C VAL A 31 -8.13 0.65 37.51
N GLY A 32 -8.46 -0.60 37.20
CA GLY A 32 -8.37 -1.72 38.12
C GLY A 32 -6.94 -1.96 38.62
N PRO A 33 -5.91 -2.08 37.75
CA PRO A 33 -4.52 -2.21 38.20
C PRO A 33 -4.01 -1.02 39.03
N ARG A 34 -4.49 0.20 38.76
CA ARG A 34 -4.15 1.38 39.58
C ARG A 34 -4.84 1.33 40.94
N TYR A 35 -6.14 1.01 40.97
CA TYR A 35 -6.91 0.85 42.20
C TYR A 35 -6.32 -0.25 43.11
N MET A 36 -5.87 -1.34 42.50
CA MET A 36 -5.25 -2.45 43.22
C MET A 36 -3.80 -2.19 43.60
N ARG A 37 -3.11 -1.17 43.08
CA ARG A 37 -1.65 -0.96 43.28
C ARG A 37 -1.26 -1.06 44.75
N ASP A 38 -1.96 -0.31 45.60
CA ASP A 38 -1.64 -0.15 47.02
C ASP A 38 -2.54 -1.02 47.94
N ARG A 39 -3.30 -1.96 47.36
CA ARG A 39 -4.20 -2.87 48.10
C ARG A 39 -3.70 -4.32 48.08
N LYS A 40 -4.05 -5.11 49.09
CA LYS A 40 -3.83 -6.57 49.06
C LYS A 40 -4.75 -7.22 48.01
N PRO A 41 -4.34 -8.33 47.36
CA PRO A 41 -5.21 -9.04 46.42
C PRO A 41 -6.46 -9.55 47.15
N TYR A 42 -7.63 -9.41 46.54
CA TYR A 42 -8.87 -9.93 47.13
C TYR A 42 -8.87 -11.46 47.16
N ASP A 43 -9.39 -12.03 48.24
CA ASP A 43 -9.71 -13.45 48.28
C ASP A 43 -11.10 -13.69 47.68
N LEU A 44 -11.11 -14.18 46.44
CA LEU A 44 -12.32 -14.43 45.66
C LEU A 44 -12.56 -15.93 45.43
N LYS A 45 -12.04 -16.80 46.32
CA LYS A 45 -12.09 -18.25 46.12
C LYS A 45 -13.51 -18.78 45.88
N ASN A 46 -14.44 -18.49 46.79
CA ASN A 46 -15.82 -18.97 46.69
C ASN A 46 -16.55 -18.37 45.49
N THR A 47 -16.33 -17.08 45.21
CA THR A 47 -16.87 -16.40 44.03
C THR A 47 -16.39 -17.04 42.74
N MET A 48 -15.10 -17.38 42.65
CA MET A 48 -14.53 -18.05 41.48
C MET A 48 -15.05 -19.48 41.32
N ILE A 49 -15.26 -20.22 42.43
CA ILE A 49 -15.86 -21.56 42.36
C ILE A 49 -17.26 -21.47 41.77
N LEU A 50 -18.12 -20.59 42.32
CA LEU A 50 -19.47 -20.38 41.82
C LEU A 50 -19.48 -19.94 40.35
N TYR A 51 -18.60 -19.01 39.99
CA TYR A 51 -18.46 -18.54 38.62
C TYR A 51 -18.04 -19.66 37.65
N ASN A 52 -17.01 -20.44 37.96
CA ASN A 52 -16.54 -21.52 37.09
C ASN A 52 -17.61 -22.62 36.94
N VAL A 53 -18.33 -22.98 38.02
CA VAL A 53 -19.45 -23.94 37.95
C VAL A 53 -20.56 -23.39 37.05
N SER A 54 -20.92 -22.11 37.18
CA SER A 54 -21.93 -21.47 36.34
C SER A 54 -21.51 -21.47 34.86
N GLN A 55 -20.23 -21.22 34.57
CA GLN A 55 -19.68 -21.27 33.21
C GLN A 55 -19.69 -22.69 32.62
N ILE A 56 -19.40 -23.72 33.43
CA ILE A 56 -19.49 -25.13 33.02
C ILE A 56 -20.93 -25.47 32.64
N LEU A 57 -21.90 -25.15 33.51
CA LEU A 57 -23.32 -25.44 33.26
C LEU A 57 -23.85 -24.71 32.02
N MET A 58 -23.50 -23.43 31.86
CA MET A 58 -23.85 -22.65 30.67
C MET A 58 -23.24 -23.24 29.39
N SER A 59 -21.99 -23.70 29.46
CA SER A 59 -21.32 -24.32 28.31
C SER A 59 -21.93 -25.68 27.95
N ILE A 60 -22.33 -26.50 28.93
CA ILE A 60 -23.08 -27.76 28.70
C ILE A 60 -24.41 -27.46 28.00
N TYR A 61 -25.16 -26.47 28.50
CA TYR A 61 -26.42 -26.04 27.91
C TYR A 61 -26.23 -25.59 26.45
N LEU A 62 -25.20 -24.80 26.14
CA LEU A 62 -24.91 -24.34 24.78
C LEU A 62 -24.52 -25.46 23.81
N VAL A 63 -23.76 -26.46 24.28
CA VAL A 63 -23.46 -27.65 23.47
C VAL A 63 -24.74 -28.42 23.16
N TYR A 64 -25.58 -28.66 24.17
CA TYR A 64 -26.86 -29.35 23.99
C TYR A 64 -27.78 -28.60 23.02
N GLU A 65 -27.98 -27.30 23.23
CA GLU A 65 -28.85 -26.48 22.37
C GLU A 65 -28.34 -26.39 20.93
N GLY A 66 -27.03 -26.19 20.72
CA GLY A 66 -26.48 -26.12 19.37
C GLY A 66 -26.53 -27.45 18.62
N LEU A 67 -26.38 -28.58 19.32
CA LEU A 67 -26.56 -29.91 18.72
C LEU A 67 -28.04 -30.19 18.43
N ALA A 68 -28.92 -30.01 19.42
CA ALA A 68 -30.35 -30.29 19.32
C ALA A 68 -31.09 -29.37 18.34
N ALA A 69 -30.62 -28.13 18.14
CA ALA A 69 -31.20 -27.18 17.20
C ALA A 69 -30.74 -27.39 15.75
N GLY A 70 -29.72 -28.21 15.48
CA GLY A 70 -29.31 -28.51 14.10
C GLY A 70 -28.22 -29.57 13.94
N TRP A 71 -27.10 -29.47 14.65
CA TRP A 71 -25.87 -30.25 14.35
C TRP A 71 -25.94 -31.75 14.64
N TRP A 72 -26.99 -32.25 15.29
CA TRP A 72 -27.14 -33.69 15.52
C TRP A 72 -27.46 -34.45 14.23
N ASN A 73 -28.42 -33.97 13.44
CA ASN A 73 -28.94 -34.71 12.27
C ASN A 73 -29.44 -33.81 11.12
N ASP A 74 -29.63 -32.50 11.33
CA ASP A 74 -30.31 -31.64 10.35
C ASP A 74 -29.33 -30.80 9.50
N TYR A 75 -28.17 -30.44 10.05
CA TYR A 75 -27.22 -29.52 9.41
C TYR A 75 -26.14 -30.24 8.59
N ASN A 76 -25.80 -29.66 7.44
CA ASN A 76 -24.76 -30.16 6.56
C ASN A 76 -23.39 -29.56 6.92
N PHE A 77 -22.40 -30.44 7.18
CA PHE A 77 -21.03 -30.05 7.54
C PHE A 77 -20.23 -29.37 6.41
N SER A 78 -20.67 -29.48 5.15
CA SER A 78 -20.00 -28.88 4.00
C SER A 78 -20.50 -27.46 3.71
N CYS A 79 -21.82 -27.25 3.73
CA CYS A 79 -22.45 -25.95 3.56
C CYS A 79 -23.80 -25.93 4.27
N GLN A 80 -23.94 -25.06 5.26
CA GLN A 80 -25.23 -24.83 5.91
C GLN A 80 -25.67 -23.36 5.81
N PRO A 81 -26.74 -23.04 5.06
CA PRO A 81 -27.29 -21.69 5.02
C PRO A 81 -27.98 -21.33 6.35
N VAL A 82 -28.23 -20.04 6.56
CA VAL A 82 -29.01 -19.56 7.71
C VAL A 82 -30.50 -19.72 7.41
N ASP A 83 -31.22 -20.39 8.30
CA ASP A 83 -32.68 -20.46 8.26
C ASP A 83 -33.28 -19.24 8.98
N TYR A 84 -33.89 -18.35 8.19
CA TYR A 84 -34.57 -17.14 8.67
C TYR A 84 -36.08 -17.34 8.94
N SER A 85 -36.59 -18.56 8.80
CA SER A 85 -38.00 -18.87 9.03
C SER A 85 -38.40 -18.76 10.51
N ASN A 86 -39.71 -18.74 10.76
CA ASN A 86 -40.27 -18.78 12.11
C ASN A 86 -40.47 -20.22 12.63
N ASN A 87 -39.78 -21.21 12.07
CA ASN A 87 -39.80 -22.58 12.59
C ASN A 87 -39.28 -22.63 14.03
N PRO A 88 -39.91 -23.41 14.94
CA PRO A 88 -39.40 -23.66 16.29
C PRO A 88 -37.91 -24.02 16.37
N LYS A 89 -37.39 -24.84 15.44
CA LYS A 89 -35.95 -25.20 15.40
C LYS A 89 -35.06 -24.00 15.03
N ALA A 90 -35.49 -23.16 14.09
CA ALA A 90 -34.76 -21.97 13.69
C ALA A 90 -34.73 -20.91 14.80
N HIS A 91 -35.84 -20.73 15.52
CA HIS A 91 -35.89 -19.89 16.73
C HIS A 91 -35.04 -20.44 17.87
N ARG A 92 -35.03 -21.77 18.07
CA ARG A 92 -34.16 -22.44 19.05
C ARG A 92 -32.68 -22.23 18.74
N MET A 93 -32.27 -22.36 17.47
CA MET A 93 -30.90 -22.06 17.04
C MET A 93 -30.55 -20.59 17.26
N ALA A 94 -31.45 -19.67 16.89
CA ALA A 94 -31.23 -18.24 17.13
C ALA A 94 -31.03 -17.94 18.63
N ALA A 95 -31.85 -18.55 19.49
CA ALA A 95 -31.74 -18.44 20.94
C ALA A 95 -30.40 -19.00 21.46
N ALA A 96 -29.94 -20.14 20.94
CA ALA A 96 -28.64 -20.72 21.27
C ALA A 96 -27.48 -19.76 20.92
N VAL A 97 -27.53 -19.12 19.74
CA VAL A 97 -26.52 -18.11 19.33
C VAL A 97 -26.55 -16.89 20.25
N TRP A 98 -27.73 -16.45 20.72
CA TRP A 98 -27.84 -15.36 21.69
C TRP A 98 -27.33 -15.74 23.08
N TRP A 99 -27.63 -16.95 23.56
CA TRP A 99 -27.06 -17.45 24.82
C TRP A 99 -25.54 -17.59 24.74
N TYR A 100 -25.00 -17.96 23.57
CA TYR A 100 -23.56 -17.97 23.33
C TYR A 100 -22.97 -16.56 23.43
N PHE A 101 -23.62 -15.56 22.83
CA PHE A 101 -23.24 -14.16 22.99
C PHE A 101 -23.29 -13.72 24.47
N ALA A 102 -24.35 -14.05 25.20
CA ALA A 102 -24.49 -13.73 26.61
C ALA A 102 -23.36 -14.35 27.44
N ALA A 103 -23.00 -15.61 27.17
CA ALA A 103 -21.85 -16.26 27.78
C ALA A 103 -20.57 -15.43 27.58
N LYS A 104 -20.26 -14.97 26.36
CA LYS A 104 -19.06 -14.15 26.08
C LYS A 104 -19.00 -12.83 26.86
N ILE A 105 -20.14 -12.24 27.20
CA ILE A 105 -20.19 -11.07 28.08
C ILE A 105 -19.85 -11.46 29.52
N ILE A 106 -20.39 -12.58 30.02
CA ILE A 106 -20.10 -13.06 31.37
C ILE A 106 -18.62 -13.47 31.50
N GLU A 107 -18.01 -14.03 30.45
CA GLU A 107 -16.60 -14.42 30.39
C GLU A 107 -15.63 -13.22 30.56
N LEU A 108 -16.09 -11.98 30.40
CA LEU A 108 -15.28 -10.79 30.72
C LEU A 108 -14.88 -10.73 32.20
N LEU A 109 -15.64 -11.41 33.09
CA LEU A 109 -15.33 -11.48 34.51
C LEU A 109 -13.98 -12.19 34.79
N ASP A 110 -13.50 -13.07 33.91
CA ASP A 110 -12.19 -13.73 34.05
C ASP A 110 -11.07 -12.72 34.30
N THR A 111 -11.01 -11.69 33.47
CA THR A 111 -9.96 -10.67 33.54
C THR A 111 -10.18 -9.75 34.73
N ILE A 112 -11.44 -9.48 35.10
CA ILE A 112 -11.75 -8.71 36.30
C ILE A 112 -11.22 -9.45 37.54
N PHE A 113 -11.42 -10.77 37.63
CA PHE A 113 -10.84 -11.58 38.70
C PHE A 113 -9.31 -11.56 38.68
N PHE A 114 -8.66 -11.62 37.50
CA PHE A 114 -7.20 -11.50 37.42
C PHE A 114 -6.68 -10.17 37.96
N VAL A 115 -7.37 -9.06 37.67
CA VAL A 115 -7.03 -7.72 38.16
C VAL A 115 -7.18 -7.64 39.67
N LEU A 116 -8.34 -8.03 40.21
CA LEU A 116 -8.63 -7.98 41.64
C LEU A 116 -7.73 -8.91 42.47
N ARG A 117 -7.20 -9.99 41.87
CA ARG A 117 -6.24 -10.91 42.50
C ARG A 117 -4.78 -10.57 42.24
N LYS A 118 -4.48 -9.44 41.59
CA LYS A 118 -3.13 -9.03 41.18
C LYS A 118 -2.38 -10.05 40.31
N LYS A 119 -3.10 -10.85 39.52
CA LYS A 119 -2.52 -11.84 38.59
C LYS A 119 -2.21 -11.23 37.22
N ASN A 120 -1.52 -10.09 37.20
CA ASN A 120 -1.24 -9.31 35.98
C ASN A 120 -0.49 -10.10 34.89
N ARG A 121 0.25 -11.16 35.26
CA ARG A 121 0.90 -12.07 34.29
C ARG A 121 -0.09 -12.82 33.40
N GLN A 122 -1.33 -13.03 33.86
CA GLN A 122 -2.38 -13.72 33.09
C GLN A 122 -3.08 -12.78 32.10
N ILE A 123 -3.01 -11.45 32.32
CA ILE A 123 -3.58 -10.44 31.43
C ILE A 123 -2.64 -10.20 30.24
N THR A 124 -2.60 -11.17 29.34
CA THR A 124 -1.78 -11.14 28.13
C THR A 124 -2.53 -10.47 26.97
N PHE A 125 -1.80 -10.08 25.92
CA PHE A 125 -2.42 -9.58 24.69
C PHE A 125 -3.38 -10.61 24.08
N LEU A 126 -3.00 -11.90 24.08
CA LEU A 126 -3.86 -12.99 23.61
C LEU A 126 -5.19 -13.02 24.37
N HIS A 127 -5.14 -12.97 25.70
CA HIS A 127 -6.32 -12.99 26.57
C HIS A 127 -7.23 -11.77 26.32
N LEU A 128 -6.66 -10.56 26.34
CA LEU A 128 -7.44 -9.33 26.12
C LEU A 128 -8.03 -9.26 24.71
N TYR A 129 -7.28 -9.67 23.68
CA TYR A 129 -7.78 -9.70 22.30
C TYR A 129 -8.93 -10.69 22.13
N HIS A 130 -8.79 -11.91 22.68
CA HIS A 130 -9.85 -12.93 22.67
C HIS A 130 -11.14 -12.41 23.31
N HIS A 131 -11.08 -11.98 24.58
CA HIS A 131 -12.26 -11.52 25.31
C HIS A 131 -12.84 -10.19 24.77
N PHE A 132 -12.09 -9.45 23.95
CA PHE A 132 -12.62 -8.28 23.26
C PHE A 132 -13.32 -8.64 21.94
N MET A 133 -12.71 -9.52 21.14
CA MET A 133 -13.19 -9.83 19.79
C MET A 133 -14.35 -10.84 19.78
N MET A 134 -14.34 -11.83 20.68
CA MET A 134 -15.37 -12.88 20.71
C MET A 134 -16.80 -12.35 20.97
N PRO A 135 -17.03 -11.41 21.92
CA PRO A 135 -18.35 -10.79 22.07
C PRO A 135 -18.82 -10.02 20.82
N ILE A 136 -17.91 -9.35 20.10
CA ILE A 136 -18.23 -8.62 18.86
C ILE A 136 -18.65 -9.61 17.77
N CYS A 137 -17.88 -10.68 17.56
CA CYS A 137 -18.21 -11.72 16.60
C CYS A 137 -19.56 -12.39 16.92
N ALA A 138 -19.80 -12.71 18.19
CA ALA A 138 -21.05 -13.31 18.63
C ALA A 138 -22.25 -12.37 18.45
N TRP A 139 -22.10 -11.06 18.74
CA TRP A 139 -23.15 -10.06 18.50
C TRP A 139 -23.51 -9.94 17.01
N ILE A 140 -22.51 -9.93 16.12
CA ILE A 140 -22.73 -9.95 14.67
C ILE A 140 -23.48 -11.24 14.27
N GLY A 141 -23.11 -12.37 14.85
CA GLY A 141 -23.80 -13.66 14.69
C GLY A 141 -25.29 -13.54 15.05
N VAL A 142 -25.64 -13.10 16.25
CA VAL A 142 -27.05 -12.97 16.67
C VAL A 142 -27.83 -11.98 15.80
N LYS A 143 -27.22 -10.84 15.46
CA LYS A 143 -27.90 -9.72 14.80
C LYS A 143 -28.13 -9.97 13.32
N PHE A 144 -27.24 -10.71 12.65
CA PHE A 144 -27.27 -10.87 11.20
C PHE A 144 -27.37 -12.32 10.73
N LEU A 145 -26.82 -13.28 11.47
CA LEU A 145 -26.69 -14.69 11.06
C LEU A 145 -27.00 -15.64 12.23
N PRO A 146 -28.21 -15.60 12.84
CA PRO A 146 -28.52 -16.38 14.03
C PRO A 146 -28.83 -17.84 13.67
N GLY A 147 -27.88 -18.52 13.04
CA GLY A 147 -27.99 -19.88 12.53
C GLY A 147 -26.94 -20.22 11.48
N GLY A 148 -27.04 -21.43 10.92
CA GLY A 148 -26.24 -21.88 9.79
C GLY A 148 -24.77 -22.18 10.10
N HIS A 149 -23.94 -22.13 9.05
CA HIS A 149 -22.57 -22.66 9.02
C HIS A 149 -21.68 -22.19 10.19
N GLY A 150 -21.72 -20.90 10.52
CA GLY A 150 -20.88 -20.32 11.58
C GLY A 150 -21.19 -20.82 12.99
N THR A 151 -22.33 -21.49 13.22
CA THR A 151 -22.76 -21.93 14.57
C THR A 151 -21.96 -23.13 15.10
N LEU A 152 -21.34 -23.94 14.24
CA LEU A 152 -20.48 -25.06 14.68
C LEU A 152 -19.30 -24.57 15.54
N LEU A 153 -18.80 -23.37 15.25
CA LEU A 153 -17.80 -22.69 16.06
C LEU A 153 -18.26 -22.55 17.50
N GLY A 154 -19.51 -22.12 17.71
CA GLY A 154 -20.10 -21.94 19.03
C GLY A 154 -20.21 -23.24 19.80
N VAL A 155 -20.62 -24.33 19.12
CA VAL A 155 -20.73 -25.67 19.72
C VAL A 155 -19.36 -26.20 20.16
N ILE A 156 -18.38 -26.22 19.25
CA ILE A 156 -17.03 -26.73 19.55
C ILE A 156 -16.38 -25.87 20.63
N ASN A 157 -16.54 -24.53 20.56
CA ASN A 157 -15.97 -23.65 21.57
C ASN A 157 -16.59 -23.88 22.96
N SER A 158 -17.91 -24.05 23.03
CA SER A 158 -18.59 -24.34 24.30
C SER A 158 -18.14 -25.68 24.87
N PHE A 159 -17.95 -26.71 24.03
CA PHE A 159 -17.40 -27.99 24.45
C PHE A 159 -16.00 -27.85 25.07
N ILE A 160 -15.09 -27.11 24.42
CA ILE A 160 -13.77 -26.85 24.98
C ILE A 160 -13.85 -25.98 26.25
N HIS A 161 -14.82 -25.07 26.35
CA HIS A 161 -15.04 -24.26 27.55
C HIS A 161 -15.51 -25.08 28.75
N ILE A 162 -16.26 -26.17 28.57
CA ILE A 162 -16.56 -27.14 29.65
C ILE A 162 -15.25 -27.63 30.28
N ILE A 163 -14.31 -28.08 29.45
CA ILE A 163 -13.03 -28.63 29.91
C ILE A 163 -12.13 -27.53 30.50
N MET A 164 -12.09 -26.35 29.87
CA MET A 164 -11.29 -25.22 30.33
C MET A 164 -11.77 -24.66 31.69
N TYR A 165 -13.08 -24.48 31.89
CA TYR A 165 -13.60 -24.01 33.16
C TYR A 165 -13.54 -25.08 34.25
N THR A 166 -13.61 -26.37 33.89
CA THR A 166 -13.29 -27.47 34.81
C THR A 166 -11.83 -27.39 35.29
N TYR A 167 -10.89 -27.12 34.38
CA TYR A 167 -9.50 -26.84 34.75
C TYR A 167 -9.40 -25.64 35.70
N TYR A 168 -10.08 -24.53 35.40
CA TYR A 168 -10.04 -23.35 36.26
C TYR A 168 -10.66 -23.57 37.63
N LEU A 169 -11.77 -24.32 37.71
CA LEU A 169 -12.41 -24.72 38.96
C LEU A 169 -11.43 -25.50 39.85
N ILE A 170 -10.83 -26.58 39.33
CA ILE A 170 -9.87 -27.41 40.07
C ILE A 170 -8.63 -26.61 40.46
N SER A 171 -8.15 -25.73 39.56
CA SER A 171 -6.99 -24.86 39.85
C SER A 171 -7.29 -23.85 40.98
N GLY A 172 -8.56 -23.47 41.15
CA GLY A 172 -9.05 -22.55 42.17
C GLY A 172 -9.23 -23.17 43.57
N LEU A 173 -9.33 -24.50 43.68
CA LEU A 173 -9.53 -25.19 44.97
C LEU A 173 -8.31 -25.11 45.90
N GLY A 174 -7.12 -24.89 45.34
CA GLY A 174 -5.89 -24.61 46.08
C GLY A 174 -4.68 -25.38 45.55
N PRO A 175 -3.47 -25.09 46.07
CA PRO A 175 -2.22 -25.75 45.65
C PRO A 175 -2.26 -27.28 45.78
N GLN A 176 -2.97 -27.78 46.78
CA GLN A 176 -3.16 -29.22 47.03
C GLN A 176 -3.83 -29.97 45.87
N TYR A 177 -4.67 -29.29 45.08
CA TYR A 177 -5.35 -29.87 43.91
C TYR A 177 -4.63 -29.56 42.59
N GLN A 178 -3.86 -28.47 42.53
CA GLN A 178 -3.13 -28.08 41.31
C GLN A 178 -2.11 -29.13 40.85
N LYS A 179 -1.59 -29.96 41.76
CA LYS A 179 -0.67 -31.06 41.44
C LYS A 179 -1.29 -32.13 40.52
N TYR A 180 -2.61 -32.30 40.55
CA TYR A 180 -3.31 -33.28 39.70
C TYR A 180 -3.61 -32.76 38.28
N LEU A 181 -3.30 -31.49 37.99
CA LEU A 181 -3.56 -30.85 36.70
C LEU A 181 -2.42 -31.07 35.68
N TRP A 182 -1.91 -32.30 35.59
CA TRP A 182 -0.84 -32.69 34.66
C TRP A 182 -1.23 -32.52 33.18
N TRP A 183 -2.53 -32.56 32.89
CA TRP A 183 -3.11 -32.49 31.55
C TRP A 183 -3.30 -31.08 30.99
N LYS A 184 -2.76 -30.04 31.65
CA LYS A 184 -2.80 -28.65 31.17
C LYS A 184 -2.31 -28.49 29.72
N LYS A 185 -1.27 -29.24 29.33
CA LYS A 185 -0.73 -29.23 27.97
C LYS A 185 -1.75 -29.78 26.96
N HIS A 186 -2.44 -30.86 27.31
CA HIS A 186 -3.47 -31.47 26.48
C HIS A 186 -4.67 -30.53 26.28
N LEU A 187 -5.07 -29.78 27.31
CA LEU A 187 -6.07 -28.72 27.17
C LEU A 187 -5.68 -27.69 26.10
N THR A 188 -4.42 -27.22 26.13
CA THR A 188 -3.93 -26.27 25.11
C THR A 188 -3.87 -26.91 23.72
N THR A 189 -3.53 -28.20 23.63
CA THR A 189 -3.57 -28.96 22.36
C THR A 189 -4.99 -29.08 21.82
N MET A 190 -5.99 -29.35 22.67
CA MET A 190 -7.40 -29.40 22.26
C MET A 190 -7.91 -28.05 21.76
N GLN A 191 -7.50 -26.94 22.40
CA GLN A 191 -7.81 -25.59 21.92
C GLN A 191 -7.20 -25.32 20.53
N LEU A 192 -5.96 -25.77 20.27
CA LEU A 192 -5.34 -25.66 18.95
C LEU A 192 -6.08 -26.49 17.89
N ILE A 193 -6.45 -27.73 18.22
CA ILE A 193 -7.23 -28.60 17.32
C ILE A 193 -8.59 -27.97 17.01
N GLN A 194 -9.28 -27.41 18.02
CA GLN A 194 -10.52 -26.64 17.83
C GLN A 194 -10.33 -25.56 16.75
N PHE A 195 -9.27 -24.74 16.83
CA PHE A 195 -9.06 -23.67 15.86
C PHE A 195 -8.75 -24.20 14.46
N CYS A 196 -8.05 -25.33 14.33
CA CYS A 196 -7.84 -26.00 13.04
C CYS A 196 -9.16 -26.47 12.41
N ILE A 197 -10.04 -27.11 13.20
CA ILE A 197 -11.35 -27.58 12.74
C ILE A 197 -12.21 -26.38 12.30
N ILE A 198 -12.30 -25.34 13.14
CA ILE A 198 -13.09 -24.13 12.83
C ILE A 198 -12.55 -23.43 11.58
N PHE A 199 -11.23 -23.32 11.44
CA PHE A 199 -10.59 -22.72 10.27
C PHE A 199 -10.93 -23.49 9.01
N TYR A 200 -10.72 -24.81 9.00
CA TYR A 200 -11.03 -25.66 7.85
C TYR A 200 -12.51 -25.60 7.48
N HIS A 201 -13.40 -25.76 8.46
CA HIS A 201 -14.84 -25.77 8.25
C HIS A 201 -15.37 -24.43 7.71
N ASN A 202 -14.89 -23.27 8.19
CA ASN A 202 -15.35 -21.98 7.65
C ASN A 202 -14.66 -21.62 6.32
N PHE A 203 -13.40 -22.03 6.14
CA PHE A 203 -12.64 -21.76 4.91
C PHE A 203 -13.14 -22.56 3.72
N SER A 204 -13.64 -23.80 3.93
CA SER A 204 -14.22 -24.61 2.86
C SER A 204 -15.39 -23.92 2.14
N VAL A 205 -16.18 -23.10 2.85
CA VAL A 205 -17.31 -22.34 2.28
C VAL A 205 -16.88 -21.26 1.27
N MET A 206 -15.60 -20.87 1.25
CA MET A 206 -15.09 -19.96 0.22
C MET A 206 -15.09 -20.60 -1.17
N PHE A 207 -15.02 -21.93 -1.23
CA PHE A 207 -14.82 -22.70 -2.46
C PHE A 207 -16.03 -23.52 -2.88
N CYS A 208 -17.09 -23.57 -2.08
CA CYS A 208 -18.37 -24.15 -2.47
C CYS A 208 -19.42 -23.07 -2.81
N GLU A 209 -20.40 -23.44 -3.64
CA GLU A 209 -21.58 -22.62 -3.91
C GLU A 209 -22.55 -22.76 -2.73
N CYS A 210 -22.45 -21.84 -1.78
CA CYS A 210 -23.22 -21.85 -0.54
C CYS A 210 -23.92 -20.50 -0.35
N ASN A 211 -25.21 -20.52 -0.01
CA ASN A 211 -26.02 -19.33 0.31
C ASN A 211 -25.72 -18.75 1.71
N TYR A 212 -24.50 -18.95 2.21
CA TYR A 212 -24.00 -18.36 3.44
C TYR A 212 -23.04 -17.20 3.12
N PRO A 213 -23.08 -16.05 3.82
CA PRO A 213 -22.27 -14.88 3.45
C PRO A 213 -20.76 -15.13 3.48
N LYS A 214 -20.13 -15.12 2.30
CA LYS A 214 -18.69 -15.39 2.14
C LYS A 214 -17.80 -14.40 2.88
N VAL A 215 -18.20 -13.13 2.97
CA VAL A 215 -17.43 -12.10 3.70
C VAL A 215 -17.32 -12.44 5.19
N ILE A 216 -18.41 -12.92 5.80
CA ILE A 216 -18.42 -13.26 7.24
C ILE A 216 -17.57 -14.52 7.49
N ASN A 217 -17.68 -15.53 6.63
CA ASN A 217 -16.82 -16.72 6.72
C ASN A 217 -15.34 -16.38 6.54
N PHE A 218 -15.00 -15.48 5.61
CA PHE A 218 -13.62 -15.01 5.47
C PHE A 218 -13.11 -14.34 6.76
N LEU A 219 -13.91 -13.47 7.39
CA LEU A 219 -13.54 -12.81 8.65
C LEU A 219 -13.43 -13.80 9.82
N LEU A 220 -14.32 -14.80 9.90
CA LEU A 220 -14.26 -15.86 10.91
C LEU A 220 -13.02 -16.74 10.72
N SER A 221 -12.69 -17.13 9.48
CA SER A 221 -11.47 -17.88 9.16
C SER A 221 -10.21 -17.08 9.47
N LEU A 222 -10.20 -15.78 9.15
CA LEU A 222 -9.09 -14.89 9.51
C LEU A 222 -8.91 -14.83 11.04
N ASN A 223 -9.99 -14.70 11.80
CA ASN A 223 -9.94 -14.66 13.26
C ASN A 223 -9.47 -16.00 13.86
N ALA A 224 -9.95 -17.13 13.33
CA ALA A 224 -9.48 -18.46 13.73
C ALA A 224 -7.98 -18.67 13.43
N GLY A 225 -7.50 -18.20 12.28
CA GLY A 225 -6.06 -18.21 11.93
C GLY A 225 -5.21 -17.37 12.89
N LEU A 226 -5.70 -16.20 13.32
CA LEU A 226 -5.04 -15.38 14.33
C LEU A 226 -4.96 -16.10 15.69
N PHE A 227 -6.04 -16.78 16.11
CA PHE A 227 -6.01 -17.57 17.34
C PHE A 227 -5.06 -18.76 17.25
N LEU A 228 -5.02 -19.46 16.11
CA LEU A 228 -4.08 -20.55 15.86
C LEU A 228 -2.62 -20.07 16.01
N TYR A 229 -2.28 -18.91 15.45
CA TYR A 229 -0.95 -18.32 15.60
C TYR A 229 -0.64 -17.96 17.06
N MET A 230 -1.54 -17.25 17.75
CA MET A 230 -1.28 -16.76 19.11
C MET A 230 -1.24 -17.90 20.13
N PHE A 231 -2.13 -18.89 20.03
CA PHE A 231 -2.08 -20.10 20.86
C PHE A 231 -0.89 -21.00 20.48
N GLY A 232 -0.50 -21.06 19.21
CA GLY A 232 0.68 -21.81 18.75
C GLY A 232 1.97 -21.22 19.33
N ASN A 233 2.10 -19.89 19.32
CA ASN A 233 3.21 -19.20 19.98
C ASN A 233 3.17 -19.39 21.51
N PHE A 234 1.99 -19.31 22.13
CA PHE A 234 1.84 -19.60 23.56
C PHE A 234 2.28 -21.03 23.89
N TYR A 235 1.91 -22.02 23.08
CA TYR A 235 2.27 -23.42 23.26
C TYR A 235 3.79 -23.64 23.09
N TYR A 236 4.37 -23.06 22.04
CA TYR A 236 5.81 -23.15 21.78
C TYR A 236 6.63 -22.56 22.93
N VAL A 237 6.29 -21.35 23.38
CA VAL A 237 7.02 -20.65 24.44
C VAL A 237 6.91 -21.36 25.80
N ASN A 238 5.72 -21.88 26.15
CA ASN A 238 5.50 -22.45 27.48
C ASN A 238 5.81 -23.95 27.59
N TYR A 239 5.70 -24.72 26.50
CA TYR A 239 5.82 -26.18 26.55
C TYR A 239 6.95 -26.75 25.71
N VAL A 240 7.42 -26.06 24.65
CA VAL A 240 8.44 -26.59 23.73
C VAL A 240 9.83 -26.02 24.01
N LYS A 241 9.95 -24.70 24.17
CA LYS A 241 11.24 -23.99 24.32
C LYS A 241 12.09 -24.45 25.52
N ASN A 242 11.50 -25.10 26.52
CA ASN A 242 12.17 -25.46 27.78
C ASN A 242 12.31 -26.97 28.05
N LYS A 243 12.18 -27.87 27.06
CA LYS A 243 12.40 -29.31 27.29
C LYS A 243 13.18 -29.97 26.16
N THR A 244 14.47 -30.20 26.40
CA THR A 244 15.23 -31.25 25.72
C THR A 244 15.26 -32.51 26.60
N THR A 245 15.10 -33.66 25.92
CA THR A 245 15.62 -35.03 26.19
C THR A 245 14.73 -36.16 26.74
N VAL A 246 14.81 -37.29 25.99
CA VAL A 246 14.65 -38.75 26.25
C VAL A 246 13.35 -39.50 25.82
N GLN A 247 13.55 -40.56 25.01
CA GLN A 247 12.65 -41.58 24.39
C GLN A 247 12.50 -42.85 25.30
N SER A 248 11.53 -43.78 25.21
CA SER A 248 11.26 -44.87 24.20
C SER A 248 10.10 -45.83 24.71
N PRO A 249 9.82 -47.07 24.19
CA PRO A 249 9.14 -47.51 22.94
C PRO A 249 8.04 -48.65 23.09
N GLN A 250 7.30 -49.06 22.03
CA GLN A 250 7.08 -50.48 21.60
C GLN A 250 6.16 -50.72 20.35
N MET A 251 6.39 -51.86 19.68
CA MET A 251 5.91 -52.49 18.40
C MET A 251 6.57 -52.05 17.07
N SER A 252 7.01 -53.03 16.24
CA SER A 252 7.91 -52.83 15.07
C SER A 252 7.24 -52.13 13.89
N VAL A 253 7.26 -50.80 13.94
CA VAL A 253 6.97 -49.87 12.85
C VAL A 253 7.71 -50.21 11.55
N LEU A 254 8.86 -50.90 11.64
CA LEU A 254 9.76 -51.14 10.51
C LEU A 254 9.14 -51.98 9.37
N GLU A 255 8.33 -52.99 9.69
CA GLU A 255 7.71 -53.85 8.67
C GLU A 255 6.57 -53.12 7.94
N ARG A 256 5.68 -52.46 8.69
CA ARG A 256 4.65 -51.59 8.11
C ARG A 256 5.26 -50.45 7.29
N MET A 257 6.38 -49.90 7.72
CA MET A 257 7.11 -48.89 6.96
C MET A 257 7.69 -49.43 5.66
N LYS A 258 8.15 -50.68 5.63
CA LYS A 258 8.74 -51.29 4.43
C LYS A 258 7.69 -51.53 3.34
N ASP A 259 6.52 -52.05 3.69
CA ASP A 259 5.43 -52.27 2.72
C ASP A 259 4.85 -50.95 2.22
N THR A 260 4.63 -50.01 3.14
CA THR A 260 4.19 -48.65 2.79
C THR A 260 5.21 -47.95 1.89
N TYR A 261 6.51 -48.10 2.16
CA TYR A 261 7.59 -47.55 1.34
C TYR A 261 7.58 -48.13 -0.08
N ASN A 262 7.43 -49.45 -0.23
CA ASN A 262 7.43 -50.09 -1.54
C ASN A 262 6.21 -49.65 -2.39
N TYR A 263 5.02 -49.67 -1.79
CA TYR A 263 3.79 -49.25 -2.44
C TYR A 263 3.86 -47.80 -2.95
N ILE A 264 4.36 -46.90 -2.09
CA ILE A 264 4.47 -45.48 -2.41
C ILE A 264 5.46 -45.25 -3.56
N PHE A 265 6.66 -45.79 -3.43
CA PHE A 265 7.77 -45.38 -4.29
C PHE A 265 8.00 -46.28 -5.50
N TYR A 266 7.33 -47.42 -5.62
CA TYR A 266 7.52 -48.33 -6.76
C TYR A 266 6.21 -48.72 -7.44
N ASP A 267 5.09 -48.80 -6.71
CA ASP A 267 3.81 -49.23 -7.28
C ASP A 267 2.95 -48.03 -7.78
N LEU A 268 3.03 -46.87 -7.13
CA LEU A 268 2.25 -45.68 -7.51
C LEU A 268 2.92 -44.78 -8.57
N CYS A 269 4.16 -45.04 -8.98
CA CYS A 269 4.93 -44.15 -9.87
C CYS A 269 4.65 -44.37 -11.36
N ASP A 270 4.87 -43.33 -12.20
CA ASP A 270 4.78 -43.44 -13.66
C ASP A 270 5.82 -44.49 -14.15
N PRO A 271 5.39 -45.56 -14.86
CA PRO A 271 6.25 -46.65 -15.29
C PRO A 271 7.48 -46.19 -16.09
N ARG A 272 7.36 -45.07 -16.82
CA ARG A 272 8.40 -44.52 -17.70
C ARG A 272 9.53 -43.84 -16.91
N THR A 273 9.30 -43.50 -15.65
CA THR A 273 10.27 -42.80 -14.79
C THR A 273 10.74 -43.62 -13.59
N ARG A 274 10.21 -44.85 -13.44
CA ARG A 274 10.51 -45.77 -12.33
C ARG A 274 12.01 -45.97 -12.11
N ASP A 275 12.77 -46.06 -13.20
CA ASP A 275 14.21 -46.37 -13.19
C ASP A 275 15.11 -45.13 -13.34
N TRP A 276 14.55 -43.94 -13.57
CA TRP A 276 15.29 -42.74 -14.00
C TRP A 276 15.83 -41.86 -12.85
N SER A 277 15.78 -42.31 -11.59
CA SER A 277 16.17 -41.46 -10.46
C SER A 277 16.78 -42.26 -9.30
N PRO A 278 17.72 -41.68 -8.51
CA PRO A 278 18.26 -42.37 -7.36
C PRO A 278 17.15 -42.81 -6.39
N SER A 279 17.38 -43.92 -5.71
CA SER A 279 16.48 -44.50 -4.71
C SER A 279 15.92 -43.41 -3.78
N PRO A 280 14.64 -43.46 -3.36
CA PRO A 280 14.09 -42.50 -2.40
C PRO A 280 14.99 -42.32 -1.16
N ILE A 281 15.71 -43.37 -0.77
CA ILE A 281 16.73 -43.36 0.29
C ILE A 281 17.81 -42.30 0.05
N ALA A 282 18.24 -42.08 -1.20
CA ALA A 282 19.22 -41.05 -1.55
C ALA A 282 18.71 -39.64 -1.21
N ILE A 283 17.41 -39.37 -1.35
CA ILE A 283 16.83 -38.05 -1.02
C ILE A 283 16.70 -37.87 0.49
N PHE A 284 16.24 -38.92 1.17
CA PHE A 284 16.15 -38.95 2.63
C PHE A 284 17.52 -38.98 3.33
N THR A 285 18.61 -39.17 2.59
CA THR A 285 19.99 -39.06 3.10
C THR A 285 20.64 -37.73 2.72
N ILE A 286 20.56 -37.33 1.44
CA ILE A 286 21.20 -36.11 0.92
C ILE A 286 20.61 -34.84 1.56
N ILE A 287 19.28 -34.72 1.68
CA ILE A 287 18.66 -33.49 2.21
C ILE A 287 18.97 -33.30 3.70
N PRO A 288 18.76 -34.31 4.59
CA PRO A 288 19.12 -34.16 5.99
C PRO A 288 20.62 -33.94 6.21
N PHE A 289 21.49 -34.61 5.43
CA PHE A 289 22.93 -34.38 5.48
C PHE A 289 23.29 -32.94 5.08
N TYR A 290 22.71 -32.42 4.00
CA TYR A 290 22.89 -31.03 3.58
C TYR A 290 22.42 -30.03 4.65
N LEU A 291 21.26 -30.27 5.27
CA LEU A 291 20.74 -29.42 6.35
C LEU A 291 21.64 -29.47 7.59
N TYR A 292 22.17 -30.66 7.92
CA TYR A 292 23.15 -30.84 9.00
C TYR A 292 24.47 -30.12 8.69
N PHE A 293 24.97 -30.25 7.45
CA PHE A 293 26.15 -29.56 6.96
C PHE A 293 25.99 -28.04 7.05
N CYS A 294 24.91 -27.48 6.51
CA CYS A 294 24.71 -26.04 6.47
C CYS A 294 24.46 -25.41 7.85
N ASN A 295 23.74 -26.10 8.74
CA ASN A 295 23.39 -25.54 10.05
C ASN A 295 24.45 -25.79 11.14
N LYS A 296 25.22 -26.89 11.04
CA LYS A 296 26.08 -27.34 12.14
C LYS A 296 27.49 -27.70 11.71
N LEU A 297 27.65 -28.73 10.87
CA LEU A 297 28.98 -29.28 10.56
C LEU A 297 29.87 -28.29 9.79
N GLY A 298 29.35 -27.66 8.73
CA GLY A 298 30.09 -26.68 7.93
C GLY A 298 30.52 -25.43 8.73
N PRO A 299 29.62 -24.77 9.49
CA PRO A 299 30.01 -23.68 10.40
C PRO A 299 31.02 -24.10 11.48
N GLN A 300 30.96 -25.34 11.97
CA GLN A 300 31.93 -25.89 12.93
C GLN A 300 33.31 -26.11 12.29
N LEU A 301 33.38 -26.75 11.12
CA LEU A 301 34.62 -26.96 10.36
C LEU A 301 35.28 -25.64 9.96
N MET A 302 34.47 -24.63 9.62
CA MET A 302 34.96 -23.32 9.25
C MET A 302 35.29 -22.43 10.45
N LYS A 303 35.04 -22.83 11.71
CA LYS A 303 35.14 -21.94 12.88
C LYS A 303 36.52 -21.27 12.96
N ASP A 304 37.57 -22.07 12.87
CA ASP A 304 38.97 -21.64 13.02
C ASP A 304 39.70 -21.41 11.67
N GLU A 305 39.05 -21.77 10.56
CA GLU A 305 39.60 -21.64 9.20
C GLU A 305 39.34 -20.27 8.54
N LYS A 306 40.19 -19.88 7.57
CA LYS A 306 40.00 -18.64 6.78
C LYS A 306 38.94 -18.86 5.68
N PRO A 307 38.14 -17.84 5.31
CA PRO A 307 37.11 -17.98 4.28
C PRO A 307 37.72 -18.30 2.91
N PHE A 308 37.21 -19.33 2.24
CA PHE A 308 37.74 -19.80 0.95
C PHE A 308 37.48 -18.78 -0.18
N LYS A 309 38.47 -18.61 -1.06
CA LYS A 309 38.40 -17.70 -2.23
C LYS A 309 37.74 -18.39 -3.44
N LEU A 310 36.46 -18.69 -3.36
CA LEU A 310 35.70 -19.46 -4.37
C LEU A 310 35.23 -18.64 -5.59
N LYS A 311 35.84 -17.49 -5.91
CA LYS A 311 35.30 -16.58 -6.94
C LYS A 311 35.20 -17.23 -8.33
N ARG A 312 36.26 -17.94 -8.76
CA ARG A 312 36.27 -18.63 -10.06
C ARG A 312 35.27 -19.79 -10.11
N VAL A 313 35.21 -20.57 -9.03
CA VAL A 313 34.26 -21.69 -8.88
C VAL A 313 32.82 -21.22 -9.00
N ILE A 314 32.46 -20.13 -8.29
CA ILE A 314 31.10 -19.56 -8.33
C ILE A 314 30.78 -18.98 -9.73
N MET A 315 31.76 -18.42 -10.43
CA MET A 315 31.53 -17.96 -11.82
C MET A 315 31.23 -19.12 -12.77
N ILE A 316 31.99 -20.21 -12.68
CA ILE A 316 31.77 -21.42 -13.49
C ILE A 316 30.41 -22.02 -13.16
N TYR A 317 30.08 -22.12 -11.87
CA TYR A 317 28.78 -22.57 -11.38
C TYR A 317 27.62 -21.73 -11.94
N ASN A 318 27.71 -20.40 -11.86
CA ASN A 318 26.68 -19.50 -12.38
C ASN A 318 26.51 -19.64 -13.90
N ILE A 319 27.61 -19.82 -14.66
CA ILE A 319 27.56 -20.04 -16.12
C ILE A 319 26.85 -21.37 -16.41
N PHE A 320 27.23 -22.44 -15.73
CA PHE A 320 26.57 -23.74 -15.85
C PHE A 320 25.07 -23.64 -15.58
N GLN A 321 24.69 -22.96 -14.49
CA GLN A 321 23.29 -22.77 -14.10
C GLN A 321 22.47 -21.99 -15.14
N ILE A 322 23.07 -20.96 -15.77
CA ILE A 322 22.42 -20.20 -16.86
C ILE A 322 22.19 -21.11 -18.07
N ILE A 323 23.19 -21.88 -18.48
CA ILE A 323 23.10 -22.76 -19.66
C ILE A 323 22.10 -23.88 -19.42
N ALA A 324 22.20 -24.59 -18.29
CA ALA A 324 21.32 -25.70 -17.95
C ALA A 324 19.86 -25.25 -17.81
N SER A 325 19.61 -24.17 -17.05
CA SER A 325 18.24 -23.63 -16.88
C SER A 325 17.69 -23.03 -18.17
N GLY A 326 18.53 -22.44 -19.02
CA GLY A 326 18.14 -21.91 -20.33
C GLY A 326 17.74 -23.01 -21.30
N TYR A 327 18.48 -24.13 -21.31
CA TYR A 327 18.16 -25.30 -22.13
C TYR A 327 16.85 -25.96 -21.70
N ILE A 328 16.63 -26.13 -20.40
CA ILE A 328 15.36 -26.67 -19.86
C ILE A 328 14.18 -25.75 -20.21
N PHE A 329 14.36 -24.43 -20.07
CA PHE A 329 13.34 -23.46 -20.43
C PHE A 329 13.00 -23.51 -21.92
N TYR A 330 14.02 -23.61 -22.79
CA TYR A 330 13.83 -23.74 -24.23
C TYR A 330 13.04 -25.01 -24.59
N LEU A 331 13.44 -26.18 -24.06
CA LEU A 331 12.75 -27.44 -24.32
C LEU A 331 11.30 -27.42 -23.81
N GLY A 332 11.07 -26.97 -22.58
CA GLY A 332 9.72 -26.93 -22.02
C GLY A 332 8.80 -25.95 -22.78
N LEU A 333 9.33 -24.80 -23.20
CA LEU A 333 8.55 -23.78 -23.89
C LEU A 333 8.19 -24.22 -25.31
N PHE A 334 9.18 -24.59 -26.13
CA PHE A 334 8.95 -24.82 -27.55
C PHE A 334 8.45 -26.23 -27.88
N SER A 335 8.82 -27.24 -27.10
CA SER A 335 8.36 -28.61 -27.36
C SER A 335 6.99 -28.91 -26.74
N GLY A 336 6.51 -28.10 -25.81
CA GLY A 336 5.23 -28.32 -25.08
C GLY A 336 4.33 -27.10 -25.09
N TRP A 337 4.62 -26.12 -24.24
CA TRP A 337 3.70 -25.02 -23.93
C TRP A 337 3.39 -24.07 -25.09
N PHE A 338 4.29 -23.87 -26.05
CA PHE A 338 4.05 -23.00 -27.20
C PHE A 338 3.45 -23.73 -28.40
N THR A 339 3.39 -25.07 -28.37
CA THR A 339 3.00 -25.90 -29.52
C THR A 339 1.79 -26.77 -29.21
N THR A 340 1.90 -27.71 -28.29
CA THR A 340 0.92 -28.79 -28.09
C THR A 340 0.14 -28.68 -26.78
N TYR A 341 0.72 -28.08 -25.74
CA TYR A 341 0.10 -28.04 -24.40
C TYR A 341 -0.81 -26.83 -24.24
N SER A 342 -1.98 -27.06 -23.64
CA SER A 342 -2.90 -25.99 -23.34
C SER A 342 -2.45 -25.19 -22.11
N TRP A 343 -2.37 -23.87 -22.28
CA TRP A 343 -2.08 -22.91 -21.20
C TRP A 343 -3.14 -22.88 -20.10
N THR A 344 -4.35 -23.40 -20.35
CA THR A 344 -5.43 -23.46 -19.35
C THR A 344 -5.36 -24.70 -18.49
N CYS A 345 -5.06 -25.83 -19.12
CA CYS A 345 -5.11 -27.13 -18.50
C CYS A 345 -4.46 -28.17 -19.41
N GLN A 346 -3.35 -28.75 -18.97
CA GLN A 346 -2.77 -29.90 -19.63
C GLN A 346 -2.80 -31.10 -18.68
N PRO A 347 -3.67 -32.10 -18.90
CA PRO A 347 -3.63 -33.34 -18.12
C PRO A 347 -2.29 -34.06 -18.33
N VAL A 348 -1.97 -34.99 -17.44
CA VAL A 348 -0.82 -35.88 -17.66
C VAL A 348 -1.13 -36.74 -18.88
N ASP A 349 -0.22 -36.72 -19.84
CA ASP A 349 -0.31 -37.51 -21.05
C ASP A 349 0.41 -38.85 -20.80
N GLU A 350 -0.38 -39.90 -20.63
CA GLU A 350 0.11 -41.26 -20.40
C GLU A 350 0.62 -41.94 -21.68
N THR A 351 0.42 -41.32 -22.86
CA THR A 351 0.90 -41.86 -24.13
C THR A 351 2.41 -41.64 -24.31
N ASP A 352 3.11 -42.64 -24.84
CA ASP A 352 4.54 -42.57 -25.17
C ASP A 352 4.70 -41.94 -26.57
N ASN A 353 4.74 -40.61 -26.62
CA ASN A 353 4.92 -39.83 -27.83
C ASN A 353 6.23 -39.02 -27.74
N PRO A 354 6.78 -38.54 -28.89
CA PRO A 354 8.05 -37.82 -28.89
C PRO A 354 8.05 -36.59 -27.97
N THR A 355 6.91 -35.90 -27.89
CA THR A 355 6.71 -34.71 -27.06
C THR A 355 6.73 -35.04 -25.56
N THR A 356 6.02 -36.09 -25.12
CA THR A 356 6.02 -36.52 -23.72
C THR A 356 7.40 -36.99 -23.30
N ARG A 357 8.13 -37.68 -24.18
CA ARG A 357 9.53 -38.07 -23.93
C ARG A 357 10.47 -36.87 -23.80
N THR A 358 10.34 -35.85 -24.66
CA THR A 358 11.10 -34.59 -24.52
C THR A 358 10.76 -33.86 -23.22
N MET A 359 9.48 -33.83 -22.82
CA MET A 359 9.05 -33.23 -21.56
C MET A 359 9.59 -33.98 -20.34
N HIS A 360 9.61 -35.31 -20.37
CA HIS A 360 10.20 -36.11 -19.29
C HIS A 360 11.69 -35.82 -19.15
N ASN A 361 12.43 -35.79 -20.27
CA ASN A 361 13.85 -35.45 -20.28
C ASN A 361 14.11 -34.04 -19.73
N ALA A 362 13.26 -33.08 -20.08
CA ALA A 362 13.35 -31.71 -19.55
C ALA A 362 13.06 -31.66 -18.05
N PHE A 363 12.06 -32.41 -17.56
CA PHE A 363 11.70 -32.46 -16.14
C PHE A 363 12.72 -33.23 -15.29
N TRP A 364 13.36 -34.24 -15.87
CA TRP A 364 14.50 -34.94 -15.28
C TRP A 364 15.72 -34.02 -15.15
N ALA A 365 16.08 -33.33 -16.23
CA ALA A 365 17.16 -32.34 -16.22
C ALA A 365 16.89 -31.22 -15.21
N TYR A 366 15.64 -30.77 -15.10
CA TYR A 366 15.19 -29.82 -14.07
C TYR A 366 15.44 -30.34 -12.65
N THR A 367 15.10 -31.60 -12.38
CA THR A 367 15.31 -32.24 -11.08
C THR A 367 16.79 -32.25 -10.69
N ILE A 368 17.67 -32.59 -11.64
CA ILE A 368 19.13 -32.56 -11.42
C ILE A 368 19.62 -31.15 -11.10
N VAL A 369 19.16 -30.14 -11.85
CA VAL A 369 19.54 -28.75 -11.61
C VAL A 369 19.12 -28.30 -10.20
N LYS A 370 17.98 -28.75 -9.67
CA LYS A 370 17.57 -28.45 -8.29
C LYS A 370 18.51 -29.06 -7.25
N PHE A 371 19.04 -30.26 -7.46
CA PHE A 371 20.07 -30.82 -6.57
C PHE A 371 21.38 -30.03 -6.64
N ILE A 372 21.75 -29.53 -7.82
CA ILE A 372 22.93 -28.69 -8.00
C ILE A 372 22.73 -27.29 -7.36
N ASP A 373 21.49 -26.78 -7.30
CA ASP A 373 21.13 -25.55 -6.59
C ASP A 373 21.46 -25.61 -5.08
N MET A 374 21.60 -26.80 -4.49
CA MET A 374 21.98 -26.93 -3.07
C MET A 374 23.41 -26.45 -2.80
N LEU A 375 24.31 -26.48 -3.80
CA LEU A 375 25.69 -26.03 -3.67
C LEU A 375 25.81 -24.53 -3.37
N ASP A 376 24.82 -23.74 -3.73
CA ASP A 376 24.81 -22.29 -3.50
C ASP A 376 24.93 -21.95 -2.00
N THR A 377 24.20 -22.68 -1.16
CA THR A 377 24.26 -22.51 0.30
C THR A 377 25.57 -23.06 0.88
N VAL A 378 26.12 -24.13 0.30
CA VAL A 378 27.45 -24.67 0.67
C VAL A 378 28.52 -23.61 0.41
N PHE A 379 28.47 -22.90 -0.72
CA PHE A 379 29.40 -21.80 -1.01
C PHE A 379 29.27 -20.63 -0.04
N PHE A 380 28.08 -20.33 0.51
CA PHE A 380 27.93 -19.32 1.55
C PHE A 380 28.59 -19.72 2.87
N VAL A 381 28.47 -20.99 3.28
CA VAL A 381 29.11 -21.54 4.48
C VAL A 381 30.63 -21.49 4.35
N LEU A 382 31.19 -21.98 3.23
CA LEU A 382 32.64 -21.97 2.96
C LEU A 382 33.24 -20.55 2.87
N ARG A 383 32.42 -19.53 2.60
CA ARG A 383 32.82 -18.11 2.54
C ARG A 383 32.54 -17.32 3.82
N LYS A 384 32.04 -17.97 4.88
CA LYS A 384 31.60 -17.32 6.14
C LYS A 384 30.60 -16.18 5.88
N LYS A 385 29.60 -16.42 5.04
CA LYS A 385 28.54 -15.46 4.69
C LYS A 385 27.20 -15.82 5.34
N ASP A 386 27.23 -16.20 6.62
CA ASP A 386 26.09 -16.74 7.37
C ASP A 386 24.85 -15.83 7.39
N ARG A 387 25.05 -14.50 7.27
CA ARG A 387 23.95 -13.53 7.16
C ARG A 387 23.08 -13.70 5.90
N GLN A 388 23.58 -14.39 4.88
CA GLN A 388 22.86 -14.70 3.63
C GLN A 388 22.05 -16.00 3.74
N ILE A 389 22.36 -16.85 4.72
CA ILE A 389 21.67 -18.12 4.96
C ILE A 389 20.46 -17.85 5.85
N SER A 390 19.34 -17.46 5.23
CA SER A 390 18.05 -17.30 5.91
C SER A 390 17.30 -18.62 6.00
N PHE A 391 16.42 -18.77 6.99
CA PHE A 391 15.52 -19.93 7.09
C PHE A 391 14.76 -20.18 5.78
N LEU A 392 14.24 -19.13 5.15
CA LEU A 392 13.51 -19.22 3.89
C LEU A 392 14.39 -19.74 2.73
N HIS A 393 15.64 -19.29 2.65
CA HIS A 393 16.58 -19.75 1.63
C HIS A 393 16.92 -21.24 1.84
N LEU A 394 17.25 -21.65 3.07
CA LEU A 394 17.59 -23.04 3.38
C LEU A 394 16.38 -23.98 3.19
N PHE A 395 15.18 -23.52 3.57
CA PHE A 395 13.92 -24.24 3.33
C PHE A 395 13.64 -24.39 1.83
N HIS A 396 13.77 -23.33 1.05
CA HIS A 396 13.59 -23.38 -0.41
C HIS A 396 14.57 -24.35 -1.09
N HIS A 397 15.88 -24.24 -0.82
CA HIS A 397 16.89 -25.10 -1.46
C HIS A 397 16.84 -26.56 -1.02
N SER A 398 16.17 -26.88 0.10
CA SER A 398 15.92 -28.27 0.53
C SER A 398 14.59 -28.83 0.03
N MET A 399 13.55 -28.00 -0.13
CA MET A 399 12.23 -28.45 -0.59
C MET A 399 12.09 -28.54 -2.11
N MET A 400 12.78 -27.69 -2.88
CA MET A 400 12.69 -27.72 -4.35
C MET A 400 13.16 -29.06 -4.96
N PRO A 401 14.29 -29.66 -4.53
CA PRO A 401 14.71 -30.99 -5.02
C PRO A 401 13.73 -32.11 -4.68
N LEU A 402 13.11 -32.04 -3.49
CA LEU A 402 12.10 -33.00 -3.04
C LEU A 402 10.82 -32.88 -3.89
N ALA A 403 10.33 -31.65 -4.10
CA ALA A 403 9.16 -31.40 -4.92
C ALA A 403 9.38 -31.79 -6.40
N SER A 404 10.56 -31.51 -6.96
CA SER A 404 10.90 -31.93 -8.33
C SER A 404 11.00 -33.45 -8.47
N TYR A 405 11.53 -34.16 -7.47
CA TYR A 405 11.58 -35.62 -7.48
C TYR A 405 10.19 -36.26 -7.47
N ILE A 406 9.30 -35.77 -6.58
CA ILE A 406 7.91 -36.24 -6.53
C ILE A 406 7.20 -35.92 -7.85
N GLY A 407 7.35 -34.70 -8.37
CA GLY A 407 6.80 -34.35 -9.68
C GLY A 407 7.28 -35.27 -10.79
N LEU A 408 8.58 -35.60 -10.82
CA LEU A 408 9.17 -36.44 -11.88
C LEU A 408 8.65 -37.87 -11.80
N LYS A 409 8.44 -38.38 -10.59
CA LYS A 409 8.11 -39.78 -10.37
C LYS A 409 6.62 -40.09 -10.58
N TYR A 410 5.75 -39.11 -10.39
CA TYR A 410 4.30 -39.31 -10.47
C TYR A 410 3.61 -38.48 -11.56
N TYR A 411 4.19 -37.35 -12.00
CA TYR A 411 3.60 -36.42 -12.96
C TYR A 411 4.68 -35.81 -13.89
N PRO A 412 5.39 -36.65 -14.68
CA PRO A 412 6.58 -36.22 -15.42
C PRO A 412 6.28 -35.29 -16.61
N ASN A 413 5.01 -35.10 -16.97
CA ASN A 413 4.56 -34.21 -18.04
C ASN A 413 3.26 -33.47 -17.67
N GLY A 414 2.65 -32.78 -18.63
CA GLY A 414 1.42 -32.01 -18.40
C GLY A 414 1.65 -30.79 -17.51
N HIS A 415 0.62 -30.39 -16.77
CA HIS A 415 0.61 -29.09 -16.08
C HIS A 415 1.69 -28.93 -14.98
N ALA A 416 2.21 -30.02 -14.42
CA ALA A 416 3.29 -29.99 -13.43
C ALA A 416 4.60 -29.39 -14.00
N THR A 417 4.82 -29.52 -15.31
CA THR A 417 6.01 -28.99 -16.00
C THR A 417 6.04 -27.47 -16.11
N LEU A 418 4.89 -26.79 -15.99
CA LEU A 418 4.80 -25.33 -16.07
C LEU A 418 5.56 -24.63 -14.95
N LEU A 419 5.49 -25.18 -13.74
CA LEU A 419 6.20 -24.63 -12.59
C LEU A 419 7.71 -24.75 -12.77
N GLY A 420 8.17 -25.88 -13.31
CA GLY A 420 9.57 -26.10 -13.68
C GLY A 420 10.03 -25.15 -14.79
N LEU A 421 9.18 -24.87 -15.78
CA LEU A 421 9.43 -23.91 -16.85
C LEU A 421 9.65 -22.49 -16.31
N ILE A 422 8.72 -21.99 -15.50
CA ILE A 422 8.80 -20.64 -14.90
C ILE A 422 10.02 -20.54 -13.97
N ASN A 423 10.27 -21.56 -13.16
CA ASN A 423 11.43 -21.60 -12.27
C ASN A 423 12.75 -21.53 -13.06
N SER A 424 12.86 -22.28 -14.16
CA SER A 424 14.04 -22.31 -15.03
C SER A 424 14.30 -20.93 -15.67
N PHE A 425 13.26 -20.24 -16.14
CA PHE A 425 13.38 -18.86 -16.65
C PHE A 425 13.91 -17.88 -15.59
N VAL A 426 13.36 -17.95 -14.38
CA VAL A 426 13.80 -17.11 -13.26
C VAL A 426 15.27 -17.41 -12.92
N HIS A 427 15.67 -18.68 -12.91
CA HIS A 427 17.04 -19.08 -12.61
C HIS A 427 18.02 -18.56 -13.65
N VAL A 428 17.67 -18.54 -14.95
CA VAL A 428 18.47 -17.86 -15.98
C VAL A 428 18.69 -16.40 -15.60
N VAL A 429 17.63 -15.66 -15.29
CA VAL A 429 17.71 -14.23 -14.97
C VAL A 429 18.53 -13.98 -13.68
N MET A 430 18.32 -14.80 -12.65
CA MET A 430 18.99 -14.66 -11.36
C MET A 430 20.49 -15.00 -11.46
N TYR A 431 20.87 -16.11 -12.09
CA TYR A 431 22.28 -16.48 -12.21
C TYR A 431 23.03 -15.59 -13.20
N THR A 432 22.36 -15.05 -14.24
CA THR A 432 22.91 -13.96 -15.06
C THR A 432 23.22 -12.73 -14.21
N TYR A 433 22.32 -12.35 -13.28
CA TYR A 433 22.62 -11.28 -12.32
C TYR A 433 23.84 -11.58 -11.45
N TYR A 434 23.94 -12.79 -10.89
CA TYR A 434 25.06 -13.16 -10.02
C TYR A 434 26.39 -13.23 -10.77
N LEU A 435 26.39 -13.67 -12.04
CA LEU A 435 27.56 -13.63 -12.90
C LEU A 435 28.01 -12.17 -13.15
N ILE A 436 27.07 -11.28 -13.51
CA ILE A 436 27.35 -9.85 -13.73
C ILE A 436 27.84 -9.16 -12.45
N ALA A 437 27.23 -9.49 -11.30
CA ALA A 437 27.67 -8.98 -10.00
C ALA A 437 29.08 -9.49 -9.61
N GLY A 438 29.47 -10.69 -10.07
CA GLY A 438 30.80 -11.27 -9.87
C GLY A 438 31.93 -10.59 -10.67
N LEU A 439 31.61 -9.97 -11.81
CA LEU A 439 32.56 -9.23 -12.66
C LEU A 439 33.02 -7.89 -12.05
N GLY A 440 32.37 -7.44 -10.96
CA GLY A 440 32.83 -6.34 -10.12
C GLY A 440 31.80 -5.22 -9.91
N PRO A 441 32.04 -4.30 -8.96
CA PRO A 441 31.09 -3.26 -8.55
C PRO A 441 30.73 -2.25 -9.66
N LYS A 442 31.50 -2.25 -10.76
CA LYS A 442 31.25 -1.45 -11.96
C LYS A 442 29.99 -1.90 -12.72
N TYR A 443 29.66 -3.19 -12.69
CA TYR A 443 28.54 -3.78 -13.43
C TYR A 443 27.27 -3.99 -12.59
N GLN A 444 27.35 -3.83 -11.27
CA GLN A 444 26.28 -4.10 -10.30
C GLN A 444 25.19 -2.98 -10.20
N LYS A 445 25.30 -1.90 -10.99
CA LYS A 445 24.47 -0.68 -10.86
C LYS A 445 23.36 -0.52 -11.92
N SER A 446 23.07 -1.55 -12.72
CA SER A 446 21.99 -1.54 -13.70
C SER A 446 20.64 -1.88 -13.05
N SER A 447 19.66 -1.00 -13.21
CA SER A 447 18.33 -1.05 -12.55
C SER A 447 17.34 -2.02 -13.19
N SER A 448 17.59 -2.53 -14.40
CA SER A 448 16.68 -3.45 -15.09
C SER A 448 16.65 -4.84 -14.45
N LEU A 449 17.78 -5.34 -13.94
CA LEU A 449 17.85 -6.67 -13.32
C LEU A 449 17.26 -6.70 -11.90
N GLN A 450 17.21 -5.55 -11.21
CA GLN A 450 16.61 -5.43 -9.88
C GLN A 450 15.07 -5.48 -9.93
N PHE A 451 14.50 -5.13 -11.08
CA PHE A 451 13.07 -5.26 -11.37
C PHE A 451 12.65 -6.72 -11.50
N SER A 452 13.42 -7.54 -12.22
CA SER A 452 13.17 -8.99 -12.34
C SER A 452 13.26 -9.72 -10.98
N PHE A 453 14.17 -9.28 -10.10
CA PHE A 453 14.27 -9.82 -8.72
C PHE A 453 13.07 -9.43 -7.84
N THR A 454 12.46 -8.27 -8.10
CA THR A 454 11.26 -7.81 -7.38
C THR A 454 10.01 -8.54 -7.86
N ILE A 455 9.91 -8.82 -9.18
CA ILE A 455 8.86 -9.66 -9.76
C ILE A 455 8.97 -11.09 -9.25
N TYR A 456 10.18 -11.66 -9.15
CA TYR A 456 10.39 -12.97 -8.51
C TYR A 456 9.98 -12.96 -7.02
N GLN A 457 10.33 -11.95 -6.23
CA GLN A 457 9.89 -11.87 -4.83
C GLN A 457 8.38 -11.65 -4.69
N LEU A 458 7.74 -11.03 -5.68
CA LEU A 458 6.30 -10.87 -5.73
C LEU A 458 5.63 -12.19 -6.13
N PHE A 459 6.14 -12.88 -7.15
CA PHE A 459 5.66 -14.16 -7.63
C PHE A 459 5.88 -15.28 -6.61
N MET A 460 7.03 -15.33 -5.95
CA MET A 460 7.28 -16.26 -4.83
C MET A 460 6.46 -15.91 -3.59
N LYS A 461 6.09 -14.64 -3.38
CA LYS A 461 5.11 -14.30 -2.33
C LYS A 461 3.69 -14.68 -2.69
N ILE A 462 3.36 -14.73 -3.99
CA ILE A 462 2.07 -15.18 -4.50
C ILE A 462 1.97 -16.72 -4.51
N VAL A 463 3.09 -17.42 -4.77
CA VAL A 463 3.17 -18.89 -4.69
C VAL A 463 3.31 -19.36 -3.24
N ALA A 464 4.11 -18.69 -2.40
CA ALA A 464 4.21 -18.97 -0.95
C ALA A 464 3.00 -18.47 -0.14
N THR A 465 1.99 -17.89 -0.78
CA THR A 465 0.66 -17.68 -0.17
C THR A 465 -0.27 -18.89 -0.33
N GLN A 466 0.20 -19.99 -0.90
CA GLN A 466 -0.47 -21.29 -0.88
C GLN A 466 0.22 -22.25 0.11
N ASP A 467 0.15 -21.95 1.40
CA ASP A 467 0.60 -22.87 2.45
C ASP A 467 -0.63 -23.53 3.11
N GLY A 468 -0.94 -24.76 2.70
CA GLY A 468 -2.07 -25.51 3.25
C GLY A 468 -2.25 -26.92 2.70
N PHE A 469 -1.19 -27.70 2.50
CA PHE A 469 -1.31 -29.14 2.18
C PHE A 469 -0.38 -30.00 3.03
N PRO A 470 -0.88 -31.09 3.67
CA PRO A 470 -0.05 -32.17 4.20
C PRO A 470 0.49 -33.07 3.07
N PRO A 471 1.62 -33.78 3.26
CA PRO A 471 2.52 -34.15 2.17
C PRO A 471 2.17 -35.39 1.35
N PHE A 472 1.01 -36.04 1.55
CA PHE A 472 0.81 -37.40 1.04
C PHE A 472 -0.41 -37.64 0.12
N TYR A 473 -1.37 -36.71 0.06
CA TYR A 473 -2.54 -36.82 -0.83
C TYR A 473 -2.67 -35.65 -1.82
N ALA A 474 -1.62 -34.82 -1.92
CA ALA A 474 -1.65 -33.55 -2.64
C ALA A 474 -1.48 -33.66 -4.17
N TYR A 475 -1.32 -34.85 -4.74
CA TYR A 475 -0.86 -34.96 -6.11
C TYR A 475 -1.86 -35.60 -7.09
N THR A 476 -2.72 -36.52 -6.65
CA THR A 476 -3.77 -37.09 -7.51
C THR A 476 -4.92 -36.12 -7.78
N ALA A 477 -5.17 -35.16 -6.88
CA ALA A 477 -6.11 -34.05 -7.11
C ALA A 477 -5.50 -32.86 -7.89
N PHE A 478 -4.19 -32.92 -8.20
CA PHE A 478 -3.45 -31.77 -8.73
C PHE A 478 -3.60 -31.61 -10.25
N SER A 479 -4.02 -32.65 -11.00
CA SER A 479 -4.18 -32.54 -12.47
C SER A 479 -5.57 -32.01 -12.89
N SER A 480 -6.64 -32.29 -12.13
CA SER A 480 -8.01 -31.89 -12.48
C SER A 480 -8.40 -30.50 -11.95
N TYR A 481 -7.84 -30.07 -10.82
CA TYR A 481 -8.20 -28.79 -10.17
C TYR A 481 -7.29 -27.61 -10.57
N THR A 482 -6.03 -27.84 -10.97
CA THR A 482 -5.18 -26.78 -11.58
C THR A 482 -5.70 -26.37 -12.95
N CYS A 483 -6.18 -27.36 -13.71
CA CYS A 483 -6.89 -27.25 -14.98
C CYS A 483 -8.08 -26.28 -14.94
N LEU A 484 -8.93 -26.39 -13.91
CA LEU A 484 -10.13 -25.57 -13.75
C LEU A 484 -9.83 -24.20 -13.13
N ALA A 485 -8.87 -24.13 -12.20
CA ALA A 485 -8.44 -22.89 -11.59
C ALA A 485 -7.70 -21.98 -12.59
N ILE A 486 -6.86 -22.55 -13.46
CA ILE A 486 -6.11 -21.80 -14.47
C ILE A 486 -6.97 -21.52 -15.70
N SER A 487 -7.90 -22.39 -16.11
CA SER A 487 -8.92 -22.02 -17.11
C SER A 487 -9.81 -20.87 -16.64
N THR A 488 -10.22 -20.83 -15.37
CA THR A 488 -11.05 -19.74 -14.84
C THR A 488 -10.23 -18.45 -14.63
N ILE A 489 -8.96 -18.57 -14.22
CA ILE A 489 -8.04 -17.43 -14.16
C ILE A 489 -7.68 -16.93 -15.55
N ILE A 490 -7.54 -17.77 -16.56
CA ILE A 490 -7.24 -17.37 -17.95
C ILE A 490 -8.51 -16.90 -18.68
N ILE A 491 -9.72 -17.39 -18.36
CA ILE A 491 -10.98 -16.84 -18.90
C ILE A 491 -11.30 -15.49 -18.23
N LYS A 492 -11.04 -15.34 -16.93
CA LYS A 492 -11.17 -14.04 -16.25
C LYS A 492 -10.02 -13.11 -16.60
N MET A 493 -8.79 -13.59 -16.73
CA MET A 493 -7.66 -12.79 -17.21
C MET A 493 -7.79 -12.50 -18.69
N SER A 494 -8.33 -13.37 -19.55
CA SER A 494 -8.61 -13.06 -20.96
C SER A 494 -9.81 -12.15 -21.08
N GLY A 495 -10.82 -12.26 -20.22
CA GLY A 495 -11.91 -11.29 -20.10
C GLY A 495 -11.44 -9.93 -19.56
N ILE A 496 -10.51 -9.90 -18.61
CA ILE A 496 -9.87 -8.70 -18.07
C ILE A 496 -8.86 -8.12 -19.05
N LEU A 497 -8.03 -8.95 -19.70
CA LEU A 497 -7.11 -8.55 -20.75
C LEU A 497 -7.90 -8.09 -21.96
N LYS A 498 -9.02 -8.71 -22.31
CA LYS A 498 -9.95 -8.25 -23.34
C LYS A 498 -10.61 -6.95 -22.91
N SER A 499 -11.14 -6.81 -21.69
CA SER A 499 -11.67 -5.51 -21.21
C SER A 499 -10.60 -4.41 -21.12
N ILE A 500 -9.38 -4.74 -20.72
CA ILE A 500 -8.25 -3.80 -20.68
C ILE A 500 -7.79 -3.48 -22.10
N THR A 501 -7.78 -4.45 -23.00
CA THR A 501 -7.42 -4.30 -24.42
C THR A 501 -8.51 -3.53 -25.15
N ASP A 502 -9.78 -3.77 -24.88
CA ASP A 502 -10.95 -3.09 -25.42
C ASP A 502 -11.02 -1.66 -24.88
N TYR A 503 -10.76 -1.44 -23.59
CA TYR A 503 -10.66 -0.09 -23.02
C TYR A 503 -9.41 0.65 -23.50
N TYR A 504 -8.27 -0.05 -23.65
CA TYR A 504 -7.07 0.49 -24.26
C TYR A 504 -7.34 0.86 -25.72
N ASN A 505 -8.01 -0.01 -26.49
CA ASN A 505 -8.36 0.24 -27.87
C ASN A 505 -9.36 1.38 -27.98
N TYR A 506 -10.34 1.44 -27.09
CA TYR A 506 -11.29 2.54 -27.02
C TYR A 506 -10.61 3.88 -26.73
N VAL A 507 -9.74 3.94 -25.72
CA VAL A 507 -9.06 5.18 -25.35
C VAL A 507 -7.95 5.56 -26.34
N ILE A 508 -7.21 4.60 -26.89
CA ILE A 508 -6.01 4.86 -27.71
C ILE A 508 -6.30 4.86 -29.22
N HIS A 509 -7.31 4.12 -29.67
CA HIS A 509 -7.66 4.01 -31.09
C HIS A 509 -9.03 4.64 -31.41
N ASP A 510 -10.08 4.41 -30.62
CA ASP A 510 -11.44 4.87 -30.97
C ASP A 510 -11.70 6.35 -30.63
N LEU A 511 -11.18 6.83 -29.49
CA LEU A 511 -11.27 8.24 -29.09
C LEU A 511 -10.23 9.13 -29.76
N ALA A 512 -9.22 8.54 -30.41
CA ALA A 512 -8.12 9.28 -31.02
C ALA A 512 -8.53 9.97 -32.32
N ASP A 513 -7.92 11.11 -32.61
CA ASP A 513 -8.14 11.80 -33.89
C ASP A 513 -7.59 10.92 -35.05
N PRO A 514 -8.43 10.51 -36.01
CA PRO A 514 -8.02 9.61 -37.07
C PRO A 514 -6.93 10.19 -37.99
N ARG A 515 -6.75 11.52 -38.00
CA ARG A 515 -5.78 12.21 -38.85
C ARG A 515 -4.36 12.11 -38.30
N THR A 516 -4.20 12.07 -36.97
CA THR A 516 -2.89 12.10 -36.30
C THR A 516 -2.53 10.79 -35.60
N LYS A 517 -3.49 9.87 -35.42
CA LYS A 517 -3.32 8.64 -34.62
C LYS A 517 -2.12 7.78 -35.02
N ASP A 518 -1.73 7.76 -36.29
CA ASP A 518 -0.65 6.92 -36.82
C ASP A 518 0.67 7.68 -37.03
N TRP A 519 0.70 8.97 -36.66
CA TRP A 519 1.91 9.78 -36.78
C TRP A 519 2.98 9.34 -35.77
N TRP A 520 4.24 9.58 -36.13
CA TRP A 520 5.39 9.18 -35.32
C TRP A 520 5.27 9.74 -33.89
N GLY A 521 5.41 8.86 -32.90
CA GLY A 521 5.29 9.19 -31.48
C GLY A 521 3.87 9.36 -30.92
N VAL A 522 2.83 9.30 -31.77
CA VAL A 522 1.40 9.50 -31.40
C VAL A 522 0.63 8.17 -31.32
N SER A 523 1.08 7.14 -32.06
CA SER A 523 0.43 5.82 -32.10
C SER A 523 0.22 5.19 -30.73
N SER A 524 1.17 5.33 -29.82
CA SER A 524 1.08 4.78 -28.46
C SER A 524 1.62 5.73 -27.38
N PRO A 525 0.96 5.80 -26.21
CA PRO A 525 1.47 6.54 -25.05
C PRO A 525 2.78 5.97 -24.50
N PHE A 526 3.07 4.68 -24.77
CA PHE A 526 4.27 4.04 -24.25
C PHE A 526 5.55 4.68 -24.80
N THR A 527 5.53 5.18 -26.03
CA THR A 527 6.68 5.86 -26.64
C THR A 527 7.06 7.11 -25.87
N VAL A 528 6.10 8.00 -25.60
CA VAL A 528 6.35 9.25 -24.85
C VAL A 528 6.72 8.96 -23.40
N ILE A 529 6.07 7.98 -22.76
CA ILE A 529 6.37 7.58 -21.37
C ILE A 529 7.77 6.97 -21.26
N ALA A 530 8.18 6.13 -22.22
CA ALA A 530 9.51 5.53 -22.25
C ALA A 530 10.60 6.60 -22.41
N ILE A 531 10.41 7.54 -23.36
CA ILE A 531 11.35 8.65 -23.58
C ILE A 531 11.45 9.54 -22.33
N ALA A 532 10.31 9.94 -21.74
CA ALA A 532 10.29 10.75 -20.52
C ALA A 532 10.95 10.03 -19.33
N SER A 533 10.71 8.72 -19.17
CA SER A 533 11.31 7.91 -18.11
C SER A 533 12.81 7.75 -18.30
N ALA A 534 13.28 7.52 -19.53
CA ALA A 534 14.69 7.45 -19.87
C ALA A 534 15.38 8.80 -19.63
N TYR A 535 14.75 9.91 -20.03
CA TYR A 535 15.22 11.27 -19.76
C TYR A 535 15.34 11.53 -18.24
N LEU A 536 14.33 11.21 -17.45
CA LEU A 536 14.36 11.40 -15.99
C LEU A 536 15.43 10.54 -15.33
N TYR A 537 15.55 9.28 -15.75
CA TYR A 537 16.59 8.37 -15.25
C TYR A 537 17.99 8.89 -15.60
N PHE A 538 18.20 9.37 -16.82
CA PHE A 538 19.44 10.02 -17.23
C PHE A 538 19.71 11.28 -16.39
N CYS A 539 18.73 12.16 -16.27
CA CYS A 539 18.93 13.47 -15.64
C CYS A 539 19.16 13.40 -14.13
N LEU A 540 18.40 12.55 -13.44
CA LEU A 540 18.42 12.47 -11.97
C LEU A 540 19.42 11.45 -11.43
N SER A 541 19.87 10.49 -12.26
CA SER A 541 20.69 9.37 -11.78
C SER A 541 21.88 9.07 -12.70
N LEU A 542 21.66 8.56 -13.91
CA LEU A 542 22.73 7.99 -14.73
C LEU A 542 23.74 9.06 -15.20
N GLY A 543 23.27 10.17 -15.78
CA GLY A 543 24.12 11.25 -16.29
C GLY A 543 25.05 11.85 -15.23
N PRO A 544 24.54 12.30 -14.05
CA PRO A 544 25.39 12.78 -12.97
C PRO A 544 26.40 11.74 -12.46
N ARG A 545 26.03 10.45 -12.45
CA ARG A 545 26.95 9.35 -12.06
C ARG A 545 28.06 9.14 -13.09
N LEU A 546 27.74 9.14 -14.38
CA LEU A 546 28.71 9.00 -15.47
C LEU A 546 29.69 10.17 -15.50
N MET A 547 29.20 11.38 -15.22
CA MET A 547 30.01 12.60 -15.22
C MET A 547 30.81 12.82 -13.93
N LYS A 548 30.50 12.11 -12.83
CA LYS A 548 31.14 12.34 -11.51
C LYS A 548 32.68 12.41 -11.59
N ASN A 549 33.29 11.44 -12.28
CA ASN A 549 34.74 11.27 -12.39
C ASN A 549 35.31 11.68 -13.77
N ARG A 550 34.53 12.36 -14.61
CA ARG A 550 34.96 12.83 -15.94
C ARG A 550 35.11 14.35 -15.96
N PRO A 551 36.01 14.94 -16.75
CA PRO A 551 35.99 16.38 -16.99
C PRO A 551 34.66 16.80 -17.66
N ALA A 552 34.29 18.07 -17.53
CA ALA A 552 33.12 18.60 -18.24
C ALA A 552 33.39 18.58 -19.75
N PHE A 553 32.44 18.10 -20.55
CA PHE A 553 32.61 18.08 -22.00
C PHE A 553 32.57 19.49 -22.60
N GLU A 554 33.46 19.76 -23.54
CA GLU A 554 33.50 21.01 -24.31
C GLU A 554 32.56 20.94 -25.51
N LEU A 555 31.27 21.19 -25.26
CA LEU A 555 30.21 21.04 -26.27
C LEU A 555 29.89 22.36 -26.99
N LYS A 556 30.89 23.19 -27.33
CA LYS A 556 30.64 24.52 -27.93
C LYS A 556 29.92 24.42 -29.28
N THR A 557 30.51 23.71 -30.25
CA THR A 557 29.95 23.54 -31.59
C THR A 557 28.61 22.81 -31.59
N PRO A 558 28.43 21.67 -30.88
CA PRO A 558 27.14 21.00 -30.79
C PRO A 558 26.04 21.88 -30.19
N LEU A 559 26.35 22.70 -29.17
CA LEU A 559 25.39 23.64 -28.60
C LEU A 559 25.04 24.77 -29.55
N MET A 560 26.00 25.28 -30.33
CA MET A 560 25.70 26.30 -31.34
C MET A 560 24.76 25.75 -32.40
N LEU A 561 25.07 24.58 -32.98
CA LEU A 561 24.21 23.92 -33.96
C LEU A 561 22.82 23.63 -33.38
N TYR A 562 22.75 23.11 -32.16
CA TYR A 562 21.49 22.83 -31.47
C TYR A 562 20.65 24.09 -31.25
N ASN A 563 21.23 25.17 -30.69
CA ASN A 563 20.49 26.39 -30.44
C ASN A 563 20.06 27.08 -31.74
N THR A 564 20.88 27.05 -32.80
CA THR A 564 20.50 27.54 -34.14
C THR A 564 19.34 26.73 -34.70
N PHE A 565 19.39 25.40 -34.62
CA PHE A 565 18.28 24.53 -35.00
C PHE A 565 17.01 24.86 -34.21
N GLN A 566 17.09 25.00 -32.88
CA GLN A 566 15.94 25.34 -32.04
C GLN A 566 15.32 26.70 -32.39
N VAL A 567 16.14 27.70 -32.73
CA VAL A 567 15.66 29.02 -33.19
C VAL A 567 14.89 28.87 -34.50
N LEU A 568 15.50 28.25 -35.52
CA LEU A 568 14.88 28.08 -36.85
C LEU A 568 13.60 27.25 -36.76
N PHE A 569 13.62 26.18 -35.97
CA PHE A 569 12.46 25.31 -35.78
C PHE A 569 11.33 26.02 -35.02
N SER A 570 11.66 26.85 -34.02
CA SER A 570 10.67 27.68 -33.32
C SER A 570 10.09 28.78 -34.22
N ILE A 571 10.88 29.35 -35.14
CA ILE A 571 10.37 30.30 -36.16
C ILE A 571 9.37 29.60 -37.07
N PHE A 572 9.70 28.40 -37.56
CA PHE A 572 8.81 27.60 -38.39
C PHE A 572 7.46 27.32 -37.70
N ILE A 573 7.48 26.85 -36.45
CA ILE A 573 6.23 26.57 -35.69
C ILE A 573 5.45 27.86 -35.41
N ALA A 574 6.14 28.96 -35.10
CA ALA A 574 5.50 30.26 -34.90
C ALA A 574 4.85 30.77 -36.20
N TYR A 575 5.49 30.58 -37.36
CA TYR A 575 4.90 30.92 -38.65
C TYR A 575 3.65 30.09 -38.93
N GLU A 576 3.72 28.76 -38.78
CA GLU A 576 2.59 27.86 -39.02
C GLU A 576 1.39 28.14 -38.09
N GLY A 577 1.65 28.36 -36.79
CA GLY A 577 0.60 28.77 -35.85
C GLY A 577 0.06 30.18 -36.12
N GLY A 578 0.94 31.10 -36.54
CA GLY A 578 0.60 32.49 -36.83
C GLY A 578 -0.31 32.65 -38.03
N VAL A 579 -0.10 31.89 -39.11
CA VAL A 579 -0.97 31.88 -40.30
C VAL A 579 -2.41 31.51 -39.92
N TYR A 580 -2.59 30.59 -38.96
CA TYR A 580 -3.92 30.21 -38.47
C TYR A 580 -4.51 31.26 -37.52
N ILE A 581 -3.75 31.74 -36.54
CA ILE A 581 -4.23 32.68 -35.51
C ILE A 581 -4.50 34.08 -36.05
N LEU A 582 -3.71 34.54 -37.03
CA LEU A 582 -3.87 35.86 -37.66
C LEU A 582 -4.91 35.84 -38.79
N SER A 583 -5.52 34.70 -39.08
CA SER A 583 -6.67 34.63 -39.98
C SER A 583 -7.89 35.32 -39.34
N ARG A 584 -8.78 35.89 -40.16
CA ARG A 584 -10.02 36.55 -39.67
C ARG A 584 -11.03 35.60 -39.04
N GLU A 585 -10.77 34.29 -39.08
CA GLU A 585 -11.68 33.24 -38.64
C GLU A 585 -11.32 32.65 -37.28
N PHE A 586 -10.12 32.92 -36.73
CA PHE A 586 -9.74 32.42 -35.41
C PHE A 586 -10.40 33.27 -34.31
N ASN A 587 -11.18 32.64 -33.45
CA ASN A 587 -11.86 33.32 -32.38
C ASN A 587 -11.04 33.26 -31.07
N LEU A 588 -10.52 34.43 -30.65
CA LEU A 588 -9.75 34.58 -29.41
C LEU A 588 -10.54 34.25 -28.13
N ALA A 589 -11.88 34.32 -28.16
CA ALA A 589 -12.70 34.02 -26.99
C ALA A 589 -12.92 32.50 -26.81
N CYS A 590 -13.22 31.81 -27.91
CA CYS A 590 -13.44 30.36 -27.97
C CYS A 590 -13.16 29.85 -29.39
N GLU A 591 -12.16 28.97 -29.53
CA GLU A 591 -11.90 28.26 -30.77
C GLU A 591 -12.10 26.73 -30.57
N PRO A 592 -13.11 26.09 -31.20
CA PRO A 592 -13.27 24.65 -31.15
C PRO A 592 -12.20 23.92 -31.97
N VAL A 593 -12.08 22.60 -31.78
CA VAL A 593 -11.20 21.78 -32.63
C VAL A 593 -11.93 21.48 -33.95
N ASP A 594 -11.33 21.86 -35.07
CA ASP A 594 -11.82 21.44 -36.40
C ASP A 594 -11.30 20.02 -36.69
N TYR A 595 -12.22 19.04 -36.70
CA TYR A 595 -11.95 17.63 -37.00
C TYR A 595 -12.06 17.29 -38.49
N SER A 596 -12.34 18.26 -39.37
CA SER A 596 -12.47 18.01 -40.80
C SER A 596 -11.14 17.70 -41.48
N ASN A 597 -11.20 17.10 -42.67
CA ASN A 597 -10.04 16.84 -43.52
C ASN A 597 -9.72 18.01 -44.47
N ASN A 598 -10.16 19.23 -44.14
CA ASN A 598 -9.83 20.38 -44.97
C ASN A 598 -8.31 20.68 -44.88
N PRO A 599 -7.69 21.26 -45.92
CA PRO A 599 -6.24 21.50 -45.93
C PRO A 599 -5.74 22.36 -44.76
N ARG A 600 -6.60 23.25 -44.24
CA ARG A 600 -6.29 24.14 -43.12
C ARG A 600 -6.23 23.41 -41.78
N ALA A 601 -7.21 22.56 -41.48
CA ALA A 601 -7.30 21.76 -40.27
C ALA A 601 -6.19 20.71 -40.22
N LEU A 602 -5.86 20.09 -41.37
CA LEU A 602 -4.69 19.22 -41.49
C LEU A 602 -3.37 19.97 -41.25
N ARG A 603 -3.27 21.22 -41.73
CA ARG A 603 -2.10 22.08 -41.48
C ARG A 603 -1.96 22.46 -40.00
N VAL A 604 -3.06 22.77 -39.31
CA VAL A 604 -3.07 23.05 -37.86
C VAL A 604 -2.74 21.80 -37.04
N ALA A 605 -3.27 20.64 -37.43
CA ALA A 605 -2.93 19.36 -36.81
C ALA A 605 -1.43 19.04 -36.98
N ALA A 606 -0.88 19.26 -38.18
CA ALA A 606 0.55 19.12 -38.46
C ALA A 606 1.40 20.09 -37.62
N ALA A 607 1.01 21.36 -37.52
CA ALA A 607 1.68 22.34 -36.67
C ALA A 607 1.69 21.92 -35.19
N THR A 608 0.59 21.34 -34.70
CA THR A 608 0.48 20.80 -33.33
C THR A 608 1.43 19.61 -33.12
N TRP A 609 1.61 18.75 -34.12
CA TRP A 609 2.58 17.67 -34.08
C TRP A 609 4.03 18.17 -34.15
N PHE A 610 4.35 19.17 -34.97
CA PHE A 610 5.69 19.78 -34.97
C PHE A 610 6.01 20.43 -33.63
N TYR A 611 5.02 21.04 -32.99
CA TYR A 611 5.14 21.56 -31.63
C TYR A 611 5.37 20.44 -30.59
N PHE A 612 4.68 19.30 -30.71
CA PHE A 612 4.94 18.10 -29.92
C PHE A 612 6.38 17.60 -30.10
N PHE A 613 6.84 17.48 -31.34
CA PHE A 613 8.20 17.05 -31.67
C PHE A 613 9.25 18.01 -31.09
N ALA A 614 9.01 19.31 -31.12
CA ALA A 614 9.87 20.30 -30.48
C ALA A 614 10.09 19.99 -28.99
N LYS A 615 9.06 19.58 -28.26
CA LYS A 615 9.20 19.24 -26.82
C LYS A 615 10.12 18.05 -26.57
N PHE A 616 10.31 17.17 -27.54
CA PHE A 616 11.32 16.12 -27.43
C PHE A 616 12.73 16.62 -27.71
N THR A 617 12.91 17.47 -28.72
CA THR A 617 14.24 18.03 -29.01
C THR A 617 14.73 18.96 -27.89
N GLU A 618 13.81 19.62 -27.17
CA GLU A 618 14.08 20.44 -25.99
C GLU A 618 14.60 19.63 -24.77
N LEU A 619 14.34 18.32 -24.70
CA LEU A 619 14.87 17.47 -23.62
C LEU A 619 16.41 17.43 -23.60
N LEU A 620 17.05 17.70 -24.76
CA LEU A 620 18.50 17.75 -24.88
C LEU A 620 19.13 18.90 -24.08
N ASP A 621 18.38 19.96 -23.75
CA ASP A 621 18.87 21.07 -22.92
C ASP A 621 19.46 20.56 -21.59
N THR A 622 18.71 19.70 -20.90
CA THR A 622 19.14 19.15 -19.62
C THR A 622 20.28 18.16 -19.78
N VAL A 623 20.30 17.42 -20.89
CA VAL A 623 21.40 16.50 -21.23
C VAL A 623 22.70 17.30 -21.37
N PHE A 624 22.68 18.39 -22.12
CA PHE A 624 23.84 19.27 -22.28
C PHE A 624 24.29 19.91 -20.95
N PHE A 625 23.36 20.32 -20.09
CA PHE A 625 23.71 20.85 -18.75
C PHE A 625 24.47 19.81 -17.92
N ILE A 626 24.05 18.55 -17.97
CA ILE A 626 24.68 17.47 -17.20
C ILE A 626 26.06 17.11 -17.76
N LEU A 627 26.19 16.98 -19.09
CA LEU A 627 27.47 16.69 -19.75
C LEU A 627 28.49 17.82 -19.54
N ARG A 628 28.04 19.06 -19.34
CA ARG A 628 28.88 20.21 -19.00
C ARG A 628 29.06 20.46 -17.49
N LYS A 629 28.53 19.56 -16.64
CA LYS A 629 28.52 19.69 -15.18
C LYS A 629 27.89 20.99 -14.66
N LYS A 630 26.95 21.57 -15.39
CA LYS A 630 26.18 22.77 -14.99
C LYS A 630 24.95 22.37 -14.18
N TYR A 631 25.15 21.64 -13.08
CA TYR A 631 24.05 21.12 -12.25
C TYR A 631 23.16 22.21 -11.65
N ASP A 632 23.68 23.44 -11.48
CA ASP A 632 22.89 24.59 -11.03
C ASP A 632 21.75 24.96 -11.99
N GLN A 633 21.84 24.54 -13.26
CA GLN A 633 20.82 24.75 -14.29
C GLN A 633 19.77 23.61 -14.29
N VAL A 634 20.11 22.43 -13.76
CA VAL A 634 19.22 21.27 -13.62
C VAL A 634 18.33 21.45 -12.38
N THR A 635 17.45 22.44 -12.47
CA THR A 635 16.52 22.78 -11.38
C THR A 635 15.23 21.96 -11.48
N PHE A 636 14.50 21.85 -10.37
CA PHE A 636 13.16 21.25 -10.38
C PHE A 636 12.24 21.93 -11.40
N LEU A 637 12.32 23.26 -11.55
CA LEU A 637 11.54 24.01 -12.54
C LEU A 637 11.80 23.48 -13.96
N HIS A 638 13.07 23.37 -14.33
CA HIS A 638 13.49 22.95 -15.65
C HIS A 638 13.07 21.50 -15.94
N VAL A 639 13.44 20.55 -15.06
CA VAL A 639 13.12 19.12 -15.27
C VAL A 639 11.60 18.86 -15.26
N TYR A 640 10.86 19.53 -14.37
CA TYR A 640 9.39 19.42 -14.32
C TYR A 640 8.75 19.96 -15.60
N HIS A 641 9.12 21.17 -16.04
CA HIS A 641 8.60 21.78 -17.26
C HIS A 641 8.83 20.88 -18.48
N HIS A 642 10.08 20.47 -18.72
CA HIS A 642 10.43 19.68 -19.90
C HIS A 642 9.76 18.31 -19.91
N THR A 643 9.62 17.65 -18.77
CA THR A 643 8.94 16.34 -18.70
C THR A 643 7.43 16.48 -18.88
N LEU A 644 6.81 17.46 -18.22
CA LEU A 644 5.36 17.65 -18.25
C LEU A 644 4.87 18.10 -19.62
N MET A 645 5.58 19.04 -20.26
CA MET A 645 5.17 19.57 -21.57
C MET A 645 5.19 18.49 -22.65
N SER A 646 6.15 17.55 -22.63
CA SER A 646 6.15 16.42 -23.58
C SER A 646 4.94 15.48 -23.41
N LEU A 647 4.47 15.27 -22.19
CA LEU A 647 3.32 14.41 -21.90
C LEU A 647 1.97 15.10 -22.19
N VAL A 648 1.85 16.38 -21.84
CA VAL A 648 0.62 17.16 -22.03
C VAL A 648 0.35 17.41 -23.51
N VAL A 649 1.40 17.76 -24.28
CA VAL A 649 1.26 18.02 -25.72
C VAL A 649 0.98 16.72 -26.50
N TRP A 650 1.40 15.55 -26.00
CA TRP A 650 1.01 14.26 -26.57
C TRP A 650 -0.51 14.04 -26.53
N ILE A 651 -1.17 14.40 -25.42
CA ILE A 651 -2.64 14.33 -25.29
C ILE A 651 -3.29 15.28 -26.29
N ALA A 652 -2.75 16.49 -26.44
CA ALA A 652 -3.27 17.46 -27.40
C ALA A 652 -3.19 16.93 -28.84
N VAL A 653 -2.04 16.43 -29.30
CA VAL A 653 -1.91 15.92 -30.68
C VAL A 653 -2.73 14.64 -30.94
N LYS A 654 -2.93 13.79 -29.93
CA LYS A 654 -3.66 12.52 -30.05
C LYS A 654 -5.17 12.69 -30.13
N TYR A 655 -5.74 13.66 -29.40
CA TYR A 655 -7.20 13.78 -29.20
C TYR A 655 -7.78 15.11 -29.69
N TYR A 656 -6.98 16.18 -29.63
CA TYR A 656 -7.45 17.56 -29.85
C TYR A 656 -6.40 18.37 -30.64
N PRO A 657 -6.00 17.93 -31.86
CA PRO A 657 -4.93 18.57 -32.62
C PRO A 657 -5.41 19.88 -33.26
N GLY A 658 -5.50 20.95 -32.46
CA GLY A 658 -5.87 22.29 -32.91
C GLY A 658 -6.78 23.03 -31.92
N GLY A 659 -7.51 24.03 -32.42
CA GLY A 659 -8.46 24.81 -31.64
C GLY A 659 -7.80 25.75 -30.61
N HIS A 660 -8.44 25.89 -29.46
CA HIS A 660 -8.11 26.89 -28.43
C HIS A 660 -6.65 26.83 -27.93
N THR A 661 -6.03 25.65 -27.92
CA THR A 661 -4.65 25.44 -27.45
C THR A 661 -3.59 25.85 -28.46
N THR A 662 -3.94 26.12 -29.72
CA THR A 662 -2.99 26.52 -30.77
C THR A 662 -2.30 27.85 -30.44
N LEU A 663 -3.01 28.80 -29.81
CA LEU A 663 -2.44 30.07 -29.36
C LEU A 663 -1.31 29.88 -28.35
N MET A 664 -1.42 28.87 -27.49
CA MET A 664 -0.36 28.54 -26.51
C MET A 664 0.91 28.08 -27.22
N GLY A 665 0.78 27.20 -28.21
CA GLY A 665 1.90 26.73 -29.03
C GLY A 665 2.59 27.88 -29.77
N PHE A 666 1.80 28.74 -30.41
CA PHE A 666 2.30 29.93 -31.12
C PHE A 666 3.07 30.89 -30.22
N LEU A 667 2.47 31.34 -29.10
CA LEU A 667 3.11 32.25 -28.16
C LEU A 667 4.36 31.63 -27.53
N ASN A 668 4.34 30.33 -27.26
CA ASN A 668 5.51 29.63 -26.73
C ASN A 668 6.66 29.56 -27.73
N SER A 669 6.36 29.30 -29.00
CA SER A 669 7.37 29.27 -30.06
C SER A 669 8.02 30.64 -30.24
N ILE A 670 7.26 31.75 -30.21
CA ILE A 670 7.82 33.11 -30.24
C ILE A 670 8.79 33.35 -29.06
N VAL A 671 8.39 32.94 -27.85
CA VAL A 671 9.25 33.07 -26.68
C VAL A 671 10.49 32.17 -26.78
N HIS A 672 10.36 30.99 -27.37
CA HIS A 672 11.46 30.06 -27.59
C HIS A 672 12.46 30.56 -28.64
N VAL A 673 12.03 31.26 -29.69
CA VAL A 673 12.93 31.97 -30.61
C VAL A 673 13.87 32.88 -29.82
N VAL A 674 13.30 33.78 -29.01
CA VAL A 674 14.07 34.75 -28.23
C VAL A 674 14.95 34.09 -27.17
N MET A 675 14.46 33.03 -26.51
CA MET A 675 15.20 32.30 -25.48
C MET A 675 16.38 31.50 -26.06
N TYR A 676 16.19 30.80 -27.18
CA TYR A 676 17.28 30.05 -27.81
C TYR A 676 18.28 30.97 -28.51
N THR A 677 17.87 32.14 -29.03
CA THR A 677 18.81 33.19 -29.44
C THR A 677 19.65 33.69 -28.25
N TYR A 678 19.03 33.89 -27.08
CA TYR A 678 19.77 34.20 -25.85
C TYR A 678 20.80 33.11 -25.51
N TYR A 679 20.44 31.82 -25.61
CA TYR A 679 21.36 30.71 -25.34
C TYR A 679 22.47 30.58 -26.39
N LEU A 680 22.17 30.83 -27.66
CA LEU A 680 23.13 30.83 -28.75
C LEU A 680 24.22 31.90 -28.51
N ILE A 681 23.82 33.15 -28.28
CA ILE A 681 24.77 34.25 -28.03
C ILE A 681 25.55 34.02 -26.73
N SER A 682 24.89 33.51 -25.68
CA SER A 682 25.55 33.15 -24.42
C SER A 682 26.57 32.01 -24.58
N GLY A 683 26.39 31.15 -25.59
CA GLY A 683 27.26 30.03 -25.93
C GLY A 683 28.51 30.40 -26.74
N LEU A 684 28.54 31.56 -27.41
CA LEU A 684 29.68 32.01 -28.24
C LEU A 684 30.96 32.30 -27.43
N GLY A 685 30.82 32.55 -26.13
CA GLY A 685 31.92 32.71 -25.18
C GLY A 685 31.79 33.94 -24.28
N PRO A 686 32.70 34.12 -23.31
CA PRO A 686 32.65 35.23 -22.36
C PRO A 686 32.65 36.62 -23.03
N GLN A 687 33.34 36.75 -24.16
CA GLN A 687 33.42 37.99 -24.95
C GLN A 687 32.06 38.49 -25.47
N TYR A 688 31.11 37.59 -25.70
CA TYR A 688 29.76 37.90 -26.20
C TYR A 688 28.69 37.94 -25.10
N GLN A 689 28.93 37.27 -23.96
CA GLN A 689 28.00 37.27 -22.83
C GLN A 689 27.73 38.67 -22.27
N LYS A 690 28.68 39.61 -22.41
CA LYS A 690 28.53 41.01 -21.98
C LYS A 690 27.41 41.76 -22.71
N TYR A 691 27.13 41.40 -23.97
CA TYR A 691 26.10 42.05 -24.78
C TYR A 691 24.68 41.56 -24.47
N VAL A 692 24.54 40.50 -23.67
CA VAL A 692 23.25 39.88 -23.36
C VAL A 692 22.63 40.48 -22.08
N TRP A 693 22.60 41.81 -22.00
CA TRP A 693 22.08 42.59 -20.88
C TRP A 693 20.57 42.39 -20.65
N TRP A 694 19.86 42.01 -21.71
CA TRP A 694 18.40 41.84 -21.75
C TRP A 694 17.91 40.50 -21.18
N LYS A 695 18.78 39.71 -20.53
CA LYS A 695 18.42 38.45 -19.84
C LYS A 695 17.18 38.57 -18.94
N LYS A 696 17.07 39.68 -18.19
CA LYS A 696 15.94 39.94 -17.28
C LYS A 696 14.63 40.14 -18.05
N HIS A 697 14.70 40.66 -19.27
CA HIS A 697 13.53 40.89 -20.13
C HIS A 697 13.02 39.58 -20.73
N VAL A 698 13.91 38.62 -21.05
CA VAL A 698 13.50 37.26 -21.47
C VAL A 698 12.60 36.61 -20.41
N THR A 699 13.01 36.66 -19.13
CA THR A 699 12.20 36.08 -18.05
C THR A 699 10.90 36.85 -17.81
N LYS A 700 10.88 38.18 -18.03
CA LYS A 700 9.62 38.96 -17.99
C LYS A 700 8.68 38.53 -19.12
N MET A 701 9.20 38.34 -20.33
CA MET A 701 8.43 37.91 -21.49
C MET A 701 7.82 36.52 -21.31
N GLN A 702 8.56 35.57 -20.72
CA GLN A 702 8.04 34.25 -20.31
C GLN A 702 6.87 34.38 -19.30
N LEU A 703 6.98 35.27 -18.31
CA LEU A 703 5.89 35.53 -17.36
C LEU A 703 4.66 36.18 -18.02
N THR A 704 4.88 37.12 -18.93
CA THR A 704 3.80 37.73 -19.73
C THR A 704 3.11 36.68 -20.58
N GLN A 705 3.87 35.80 -21.25
CA GLN A 705 3.33 34.70 -22.05
C GLN A 705 2.40 33.82 -21.22
N PHE A 706 2.84 33.35 -20.05
CA PHE A 706 1.97 32.51 -19.20
C PHE A 706 0.73 33.26 -18.68
N THR A 707 0.81 34.58 -18.50
CA THR A 707 -0.33 35.40 -18.09
C THR A 707 -1.36 35.50 -19.22
N ILE A 708 -0.91 35.74 -20.46
CA ILE A 708 -1.78 35.78 -21.64
C ILE A 708 -2.44 34.42 -21.86
N VAL A 709 -1.66 33.33 -21.81
CA VAL A 709 -2.19 31.97 -21.96
C VAL A 709 -3.18 31.61 -20.85
N PHE A 710 -2.93 32.04 -19.61
CA PHE A 710 -3.86 31.85 -18.49
C PHE A 710 -5.20 32.56 -18.75
N ILE A 711 -5.18 33.84 -19.13
CA ILE A 711 -6.40 34.61 -19.45
C ILE A 711 -7.15 33.97 -20.61
N HIS A 712 -6.43 33.57 -21.67
CA HIS A 712 -7.00 32.90 -22.84
C HIS A 712 -7.67 31.57 -22.48
N ASN A 713 -7.06 30.70 -21.67
CA ASN A 713 -7.71 29.44 -21.31
C ASN A 713 -8.89 29.62 -20.34
N VAL A 714 -8.88 30.70 -19.54
CA VAL A 714 -9.98 31.07 -18.65
C VAL A 714 -11.19 31.59 -19.43
N SER A 715 -11.01 32.24 -20.58
CA SER A 715 -12.13 32.78 -21.39
C SER A 715 -13.14 31.71 -21.80
N VAL A 716 -12.70 30.49 -22.10
CA VAL A 716 -13.57 29.37 -22.53
C VAL A 716 -14.61 28.97 -21.46
N PHE A 717 -14.40 29.34 -20.19
CA PHE A 717 -15.39 29.09 -19.14
C PHE A 717 -16.52 30.12 -19.10
N PHE A 718 -16.36 31.24 -19.80
CA PHE A 718 -17.34 32.32 -19.88
C PHE A 718 -18.17 32.27 -21.17
N TYR A 719 -17.82 31.41 -22.13
CA TYR A 719 -18.53 31.23 -23.40
C TYR A 719 -18.96 29.78 -23.59
N GLU A 720 -20.10 29.56 -24.26
CA GLU A 720 -20.53 28.22 -24.67
C GLU A 720 -19.65 27.74 -25.83
N CYS A 721 -18.66 26.92 -25.49
CA CYS A 721 -17.61 26.49 -26.40
C CYS A 721 -17.57 24.96 -26.52
N ASN A 722 -17.55 24.45 -27.75
CA ASN A 722 -17.39 23.01 -28.05
C ASN A 722 -15.95 22.51 -27.93
N PHE A 723 -15.11 23.21 -27.17
CA PHE A 723 -13.74 22.79 -26.85
C PHE A 723 -13.72 22.00 -25.52
N PRO A 724 -12.93 20.92 -25.41
CA PRO A 724 -12.85 20.10 -24.19
C PRO A 724 -12.43 20.91 -22.95
N LYS A 725 -13.39 21.17 -22.06
CA LYS A 725 -13.17 21.93 -20.81
C LYS A 725 -12.14 21.28 -19.89
N PHE A 726 -12.03 19.95 -19.89
CA PHE A 726 -11.02 19.21 -19.13
C PHE A 726 -9.58 19.54 -19.57
N LEU A 727 -9.35 19.67 -20.89
CA LEU A 727 -8.03 20.01 -21.43
C LEU A 727 -7.64 21.46 -21.07
N ASN A 728 -8.59 22.40 -21.15
CA ASN A 728 -8.38 23.77 -20.71
C ASN A 728 -8.06 23.87 -19.22
N LEU A 729 -8.75 23.11 -18.37
CA LEU A 729 -8.48 23.08 -16.93
C LEU A 729 -7.06 22.59 -16.63
N MET A 730 -6.59 21.56 -17.34
CA MET A 730 -5.19 21.09 -17.25
C MET A 730 -4.20 22.17 -17.71
N CYS A 731 -4.50 22.91 -18.79
CA CYS A 731 -3.67 24.01 -19.28
C CYS A 731 -3.60 25.19 -18.29
N ILE A 732 -4.73 25.56 -17.68
CA ILE A 732 -4.79 26.59 -16.62
C ILE A 732 -3.88 26.20 -15.47
N GLY A 733 -3.96 24.95 -15.01
CA GLY A 733 -3.13 24.49 -13.91
C GLY A 733 -1.64 24.50 -14.18
N ASN A 734 -1.26 24.09 -15.39
CA ASN A 734 0.12 24.18 -15.84
C ASN A 734 0.60 25.63 -15.90
N CYS A 735 -0.24 26.56 -16.37
CA CYS A 735 0.09 27.99 -16.42
C CYS A 735 0.28 28.58 -15.01
N VAL A 736 -0.58 28.25 -14.05
CA VAL A 736 -0.45 28.68 -12.64
C VAL A 736 0.85 28.13 -12.04
N ALA A 737 1.15 26.86 -12.29
CA ALA A 737 2.41 26.25 -11.86
C ALA A 737 3.59 27.03 -12.44
N PHE A 738 3.64 27.27 -13.75
CA PHE A 738 4.73 27.99 -14.41
C PHE A 738 4.87 29.44 -13.96
N LEU A 739 3.77 30.20 -13.83
CA LEU A 739 3.77 31.56 -13.28
C LEU A 739 4.41 31.59 -11.89
N TYR A 740 4.04 30.66 -11.01
CA TYR A 740 4.65 30.57 -9.68
C TYR A 740 6.13 30.21 -9.75
N MET A 741 6.52 29.23 -10.56
CA MET A 741 7.91 28.76 -10.62
C MET A 741 8.85 29.80 -11.24
N PHE A 742 8.46 30.40 -12.37
CA PHE A 742 9.22 31.45 -13.04
C PHE A 742 9.19 32.75 -12.23
N GLY A 743 8.07 33.08 -11.57
CA GLY A 743 7.98 34.26 -10.71
C GLY A 743 8.91 34.14 -9.50
N LYS A 744 8.97 32.95 -8.89
CA LYS A 744 9.95 32.64 -7.85
C LYS A 744 11.38 32.72 -8.36
N PHE A 745 11.68 32.10 -9.51
CA PHE A 745 13.00 32.18 -10.14
C PHE A 745 13.43 33.63 -10.37
N TYR A 746 12.51 34.48 -10.86
CA TYR A 746 12.75 35.90 -11.09
C TYR A 746 13.10 36.66 -9.80
N ILE A 747 12.31 36.47 -8.73
CA ILE A 747 12.54 37.10 -7.43
C ILE A 747 13.88 36.65 -6.83
N ASP A 748 14.14 35.34 -6.85
CA ASP A 748 15.34 34.76 -6.26
C ASP A 748 16.60 35.21 -7.00
N ARG A 749 16.55 35.31 -8.34
CA ARG A 749 17.72 35.64 -9.16
C ARG A 749 17.98 37.14 -9.32
N TYR A 750 16.94 37.96 -9.48
CA TYR A 750 17.09 39.38 -9.83
C TYR A 750 16.74 40.35 -8.70
N ARG A 751 15.97 39.93 -7.68
CA ARG A 751 15.53 40.83 -6.59
C ARG A 751 16.28 40.61 -5.28
N ARG A 752 16.71 39.38 -4.96
CA ARG A 752 17.45 39.05 -3.71
C ARG A 752 18.96 39.27 -3.76
N ASN A 753 19.57 39.32 -4.95
CA ASN A 753 21.02 39.47 -5.12
C ASN A 753 21.58 40.85 -4.72
N VAL A 754 20.74 41.86 -4.48
CA VAL A 754 21.20 43.20 -4.06
C VAL A 754 21.46 43.27 -2.54
N ARG A 755 20.89 42.38 -1.71
CA ARG A 755 20.83 42.60 -0.25
C ARG A 755 21.64 41.63 0.64
N ASN A 756 22.18 40.52 0.13
CA ASN A 756 22.63 39.40 0.99
C ASN A 756 23.89 38.64 0.52
N LYS A 757 24.83 39.27 -0.21
CA LYS A 757 26.02 38.55 -0.71
C LYS A 757 26.97 38.08 0.42
N SER A 758 26.98 38.76 1.59
CA SER A 758 27.83 38.41 2.74
C SER A 758 27.26 37.36 3.72
N LEU A 759 25.94 37.16 3.75
CA LEU A 759 25.27 36.24 4.71
C LEU A 759 25.12 34.79 4.21
N LEU A 760 25.47 34.52 2.94
CA LEU A 760 25.19 33.26 2.25
C LEU A 760 26.33 32.24 2.29
N GLU A 761 27.56 32.66 2.60
CA GLU A 761 28.71 31.76 2.67
C GLU A 761 28.74 30.91 3.96
N SER A 762 28.17 31.40 5.06
CA SER A 762 28.13 30.66 6.33
C SER A 762 27.05 29.55 6.42
N ARG A 763 26.17 29.41 5.41
CA ARG A 763 25.04 28.45 5.43
C ARG A 763 25.15 27.31 4.41
N ARG A 764 26.29 27.14 3.74
CA ARG A 764 26.57 25.99 2.84
C ARG A 764 26.85 24.70 3.62
N ALA A 765 25.82 24.15 4.27
CA ALA A 765 25.70 22.73 4.56
C ALA A 765 24.25 22.33 4.24
N THR A 766 24.05 21.78 3.06
CA THR A 766 22.76 21.37 2.46
C THR A 766 22.19 20.12 3.18
N PRO A 767 21.01 19.53 2.85
CA PRO A 767 20.20 19.76 1.65
C PRO A 767 18.65 19.72 1.78
N MET A 768 17.99 20.38 0.83
CA MET A 768 16.88 19.81 0.04
C MET A 768 15.59 19.39 0.80
N THR A 769 14.97 20.30 1.54
CA THR A 769 13.64 20.02 2.16
C THR A 769 12.67 21.20 2.24
N LYS A 770 13.03 22.40 1.80
CA LYS A 770 12.20 23.61 2.03
C LYS A 770 11.39 24.14 0.84
N ILE A 771 11.60 23.66 -0.39
CA ILE A 771 10.89 24.17 -1.59
C ILE A 771 9.99 23.11 -2.26
N PHE A 772 10.09 21.84 -1.85
CA PHE A 772 9.09 20.82 -2.18
C PHE A 772 7.76 21.08 -1.44
N LYS A 773 7.76 22.01 -0.48
CA LYS A 773 6.71 22.16 0.53
C LYS A 773 5.48 22.98 0.13
N ILE A 774 5.40 23.48 -1.09
CA ILE A 774 4.28 24.36 -1.50
C ILE A 774 3.73 23.95 -2.88
N LYS A 775 4.49 23.21 -3.71
CA LYS A 775 4.14 22.98 -5.13
C LYS A 775 3.31 21.75 -5.47
N MET A 776 3.23 20.70 -4.65
CA MET A 776 2.20 19.65 -4.93
C MET A 776 0.79 20.15 -4.64
N MET A 777 0.64 21.20 -3.84
CA MET A 777 -0.67 21.57 -3.35
C MET A 777 -1.49 22.38 -4.34
N ILE A 778 -0.82 23.06 -5.27
CA ILE A 778 -1.51 23.83 -6.32
C ILE A 778 -1.99 22.90 -7.44
N LEU A 779 -1.34 21.75 -7.62
CA LEU A 779 -1.73 20.64 -8.52
C LEU A 779 -3.14 20.07 -8.28
N PHE A 780 -3.84 20.54 -7.24
CA PHE A 780 -5.19 20.09 -6.90
C PHE A 780 -6.26 21.18 -6.95
N ILE A 781 -5.86 22.46 -7.10
CA ILE A 781 -6.82 23.52 -7.39
C ILE A 781 -7.34 23.38 -8.82
N ASP A 782 -6.54 22.79 -9.70
CA ASP A 782 -6.85 22.52 -11.11
C ASP A 782 -7.59 21.20 -11.34
N PHE A 783 -8.05 20.55 -10.27
CA PHE A 783 -8.87 19.33 -10.36
C PHE A 783 -10.35 19.59 -10.04
N ILE A 784 -10.76 20.85 -9.91
CA ILE A 784 -12.17 21.19 -9.81
C ILE A 784 -12.80 21.04 -11.21
N PRO A 785 -13.65 20.02 -11.45
CA PRO A 785 -14.31 19.86 -12.73
C PRO A 785 -15.27 21.02 -12.92
N THR A 786 -15.02 21.83 -13.93
CA THR A 786 -15.93 22.88 -14.39
C THR A 786 -16.98 22.28 -15.31
N GLU A 787 -18.13 22.01 -14.68
CA GLU A 787 -19.54 22.00 -15.12
C GLU A 787 -20.02 21.18 -16.33
N ASN A 788 -19.20 20.68 -17.26
CA ASN A 788 -19.75 20.02 -18.46
C ASN A 788 -19.62 18.49 -18.52
N VAL A 789 -19.20 17.83 -17.43
CA VAL A 789 -19.09 16.35 -17.41
C VAL A 789 -20.06 15.72 -16.40
N PHE A 790 -20.59 16.50 -15.46
CA PHE A 790 -21.55 16.04 -14.46
C PHE A 790 -22.61 17.10 -14.25
N LEU A 791 -23.89 16.74 -14.45
CA LEU A 791 -25.04 17.59 -14.14
C LEU A 791 -24.93 18.08 -12.69
N ARG A 792 -25.02 19.40 -12.48
CA ARG A 792 -25.11 20.04 -11.16
C ARG A 792 -26.24 19.36 -10.38
N ASN A 793 -25.97 18.91 -9.16
CA ASN A 793 -27.02 18.31 -8.34
C ASN A 793 -27.93 19.44 -7.81
N PRO A 794 -29.22 19.50 -8.19
CA PRO A 794 -30.11 20.59 -7.83
C PRO A 794 -30.35 20.72 -6.31
N ARG A 795 -30.09 19.67 -5.52
CA ARG A 795 -30.35 19.64 -4.08
C ARG A 795 -29.35 20.46 -3.24
N THR A 796 -28.09 20.50 -3.66
CA THR A 796 -27.02 21.26 -2.98
C THR A 796 -26.59 22.50 -3.76
N ALA A 797 -27.22 22.71 -4.92
CA ALA A 797 -26.92 23.74 -5.91
C ALA A 797 -26.85 25.14 -5.30
N ASP A 798 -27.80 25.52 -4.45
CA ASP A 798 -27.92 26.90 -3.96
C ASP A 798 -27.38 27.09 -2.54
N TRP A 799 -26.77 26.04 -1.98
CA TRP A 799 -26.21 26.10 -0.65
C TRP A 799 -24.94 26.95 -0.61
N TRP A 800 -24.77 27.66 0.51
CA TRP A 800 -23.67 28.59 0.72
C TRP A 800 -22.31 27.91 0.47
N GLY A 801 -21.48 28.54 -0.36
CA GLY A 801 -20.15 28.04 -0.74
C GLY A 801 -20.12 26.95 -1.82
N VAL A 802 -21.25 26.31 -2.15
CA VAL A 802 -21.35 25.28 -3.21
C VAL A 802 -21.87 25.87 -4.53
N SER A 803 -22.72 26.89 -4.45
CA SER A 803 -23.29 27.58 -5.61
C SER A 803 -22.24 28.14 -6.55
N ASN A 804 -21.20 28.79 -6.02
CA ASN A 804 -20.15 29.42 -6.80
C ASN A 804 -18.75 28.89 -6.44
N PRO A 805 -18.02 28.25 -7.37
CA PRO A 805 -16.64 27.78 -7.14
C PRO A 805 -15.68 28.89 -6.71
N LEU A 806 -15.92 30.14 -7.10
CA LEU A 806 -15.09 31.28 -6.71
C LEU A 806 -15.05 31.49 -5.20
N VAL A 807 -16.08 31.10 -4.47
CA VAL A 807 -16.12 31.23 -3.00
C VAL A 807 -15.07 30.32 -2.35
N VAL A 808 -15.06 29.02 -2.68
CA VAL A 808 -14.06 28.10 -2.11
C VAL A 808 -12.64 28.41 -2.62
N LEU A 809 -12.51 28.79 -3.89
CA LEU A 809 -11.23 29.15 -4.50
C LEU A 809 -10.64 30.42 -3.88
N SER A 810 -11.45 31.44 -3.63
CA SER A 810 -11.02 32.67 -2.96
C SER A 810 -10.63 32.43 -1.50
N ILE A 811 -11.38 31.59 -0.77
CA ILE A 811 -11.02 31.18 0.59
C ILE A 811 -9.66 30.45 0.60
N ALA A 812 -9.47 29.46 -0.29
CA ALA A 812 -8.21 28.73 -0.39
C ALA A 812 -7.02 29.63 -0.79
N ALA A 813 -7.23 30.54 -1.74
CA ALA A 813 -6.22 31.51 -2.19
C ALA A 813 -5.87 32.52 -1.08
N ALA A 814 -6.87 33.05 -0.35
CA ALA A 814 -6.67 33.95 0.77
C ALA A 814 -5.91 33.26 1.92
N TYR A 815 -6.31 32.05 2.28
CA TYR A 815 -5.61 31.21 3.26
C TYR A 815 -4.14 30.99 2.87
N LEU A 816 -3.89 30.67 1.60
CA LEU A 816 -2.55 30.45 1.06
C LEU A 816 -1.70 31.70 1.10
N TYR A 817 -2.26 32.82 0.63
CA TYR A 817 -1.62 34.12 0.65
C TYR A 817 -1.26 34.54 2.08
N PHE A 818 -2.18 34.34 3.03
CA PHE A 818 -1.94 34.61 4.45
C PHE A 818 -0.83 33.72 5.02
N CYS A 819 -0.94 32.40 4.90
CA CYS A 819 -0.03 31.46 5.56
C CYS A 819 1.40 31.48 4.98
N LEU A 820 1.54 31.69 3.66
CA LEU A 820 2.83 31.62 2.99
C LEU A 820 3.52 32.99 2.81
N SER A 821 2.76 34.09 2.82
CA SER A 821 3.29 35.41 2.50
C SER A 821 2.91 36.48 3.52
N LEU A 822 1.63 36.85 3.63
CA LEU A 822 1.21 38.02 4.41
C LEU A 822 1.45 37.83 5.92
N GLY A 823 1.00 36.72 6.50
CA GLY A 823 1.15 36.42 7.92
C GLY A 823 2.61 36.43 8.39
N PRO A 824 3.53 35.69 7.73
CA PRO A 824 4.96 35.75 8.05
C PRO A 824 5.58 37.16 7.92
N ARG A 825 5.09 38.00 7.00
CA ARG A 825 5.55 39.40 6.85
C ARG A 825 5.04 40.28 7.99
N LEU A 826 3.75 40.20 8.32
CA LEU A 826 3.12 40.95 9.42
C LEU A 826 3.74 40.58 10.77
N MET A 827 4.06 39.30 10.97
CA MET A 827 4.64 38.79 12.22
C MET A 827 6.16 38.94 12.27
N LYS A 828 6.85 39.42 11.23
CA LYS A 828 8.32 39.48 11.21
C LYS A 828 8.88 40.26 12.40
N ASN A 829 8.30 41.43 12.69
CA ASN A 829 8.77 42.36 13.72
C ASN A 829 7.87 42.39 14.98
N ARG A 830 6.87 41.52 15.10
CA ARG A 830 5.93 41.47 16.24
C ARG A 830 6.19 40.26 17.15
N PRO A 831 5.97 40.31 18.48
CA PRO A 831 5.95 39.10 19.30
C PRO A 831 4.81 38.16 18.86
N GLY A 832 4.94 36.86 19.14
CA GLY A 832 3.86 35.90 18.83
C GLY A 832 2.66 36.13 19.75
N PHE A 833 1.45 36.09 19.21
CA PHE A 833 0.24 36.32 20.01
C PHE A 833 -0.06 35.16 20.97
N GLU A 834 -0.54 35.47 22.17
CA GLU A 834 -0.97 34.49 23.17
C GLU A 834 -2.43 34.08 22.98
N LEU A 835 -2.69 33.25 21.97
CA LEU A 835 -4.03 32.84 21.56
C LEU A 835 -4.58 31.63 22.35
N ARG A 836 -4.33 31.54 23.67
CA ARG A 836 -4.69 30.35 24.45
C ARG A 836 -6.20 30.10 24.49
N ILE A 837 -6.99 31.11 24.89
CA ILE A 837 -8.45 31.01 25.00
C ILE A 837 -9.10 30.81 23.61
N PRO A 838 -8.75 31.57 22.56
CA PRO A 838 -9.28 31.32 21.21
C PRO A 838 -9.02 29.90 20.70
N ILE A 839 -7.82 29.35 20.93
CA ILE A 839 -7.48 27.98 20.50
C ILE A 839 -8.24 26.94 21.31
N MET A 840 -8.51 27.19 22.60
CA MET A 840 -9.33 26.30 23.43
C MET A 840 -10.77 26.24 22.91
N LEU A 841 -11.39 27.40 22.70
CA LEU A 841 -12.76 27.49 22.17
C LEU A 841 -12.87 26.86 20.78
N TYR A 842 -11.90 27.12 19.91
CA TYR A 842 -11.83 26.53 18.59
C TYR A 842 -11.66 25.00 18.64
N ASN A 843 -10.78 24.45 19.48
CA ASN A 843 -10.65 22.99 19.57
C ASN A 843 -11.92 22.34 20.14
N ILE A 844 -12.63 22.99 21.07
CA ILE A 844 -13.93 22.52 21.56
C ILE A 844 -14.95 22.50 20.42
N SER A 845 -15.05 23.59 19.64
CA SER A 845 -15.99 23.64 18.51
C SER A 845 -15.66 22.59 17.45
N GLN A 846 -14.37 22.37 17.15
CA GLN A 846 -13.94 21.32 16.21
C GLN A 846 -14.27 19.91 16.69
N VAL A 847 -14.14 19.63 18.00
CA VAL A 847 -14.52 18.34 18.57
C VAL A 847 -16.04 18.11 18.46
N LEU A 848 -16.85 19.10 18.85
CA LEU A 848 -18.31 18.99 18.77
C LEU A 848 -18.80 18.84 17.32
N PHE A 849 -18.22 19.60 16.40
CA PHE A 849 -18.60 19.55 15.00
C PHE A 849 -18.17 18.24 14.32
N SER A 850 -16.97 17.74 14.64
CA SER A 850 -16.50 16.43 14.18
C SER A 850 -17.33 15.28 14.77
N LEU A 851 -17.80 15.39 16.01
CA LEU A 851 -18.69 14.40 16.63
C LEU A 851 -20.05 14.35 15.93
N PHE A 852 -20.63 15.50 15.61
CA PHE A 852 -21.88 15.58 14.82
C PHE A 852 -21.73 14.90 13.46
N LEU A 853 -20.67 15.19 12.71
CA LEU A 853 -20.39 14.59 11.41
C LEU A 853 -20.11 13.08 11.48
N SER A 854 -19.38 12.64 12.52
CA SER A 854 -19.19 11.22 12.79
C SER A 854 -20.50 10.51 13.12
N TYR A 855 -21.40 11.13 13.88
CA TYR A 855 -22.71 10.59 14.19
C TYR A 855 -23.56 10.42 12.92
N GLU A 856 -23.72 11.48 12.12
CA GLU A 856 -24.50 11.44 10.87
C GLU A 856 -23.96 10.40 9.88
N GLY A 857 -22.63 10.37 9.69
CA GLY A 857 -21.97 9.39 8.83
C GLY A 857 -22.11 7.95 9.31
N CYS A 858 -21.95 7.71 10.62
CA CYS A 858 -22.15 6.38 11.20
C CYS A 858 -23.60 5.92 11.10
N VAL A 859 -24.58 6.79 11.30
CA VAL A 859 -26.01 6.45 11.14
C VAL A 859 -26.30 6.02 9.70
N TYR A 860 -25.75 6.72 8.70
CA TYR A 860 -25.90 6.32 7.30
C TYR A 860 -25.19 5.00 6.97
N ILE A 861 -23.94 4.81 7.40
CA ILE A 861 -23.16 3.61 7.08
C ILE A 861 -23.66 2.36 7.82
N LEU A 862 -24.17 2.54 9.04
CA LEU A 862 -24.73 1.44 9.84
C LEU A 862 -26.19 1.13 9.46
N SER A 863 -26.78 1.89 8.54
CA SER A 863 -28.06 1.53 7.94
C SER A 863 -27.91 0.25 7.10
N ARG A 864 -28.98 -0.54 6.98
CA ARG A 864 -28.94 -1.84 6.28
C ARG A 864 -28.77 -1.73 4.75
N GLU A 865 -28.82 -0.52 4.21
CA GLU A 865 -28.83 -0.26 2.76
C GLU A 865 -27.48 0.23 2.23
N TYR A 866 -26.54 0.62 3.11
CA TYR A 866 -25.21 1.07 2.66
C TYR A 866 -24.31 -0.11 2.30
N ASN A 867 -23.78 -0.12 1.09
CA ASN A 867 -22.89 -1.18 0.61
C ASN A 867 -21.42 -0.75 0.64
N LEU A 868 -20.62 -1.44 1.47
CA LEU A 868 -19.18 -1.19 1.64
C LEU A 868 -18.34 -1.48 0.39
N ALA A 869 -18.83 -2.31 -0.54
CA ALA A 869 -18.10 -2.62 -1.77
C ALA A 869 -18.34 -1.58 -2.88
N CYS A 870 -19.60 -1.13 -3.01
CA CYS A 870 -20.02 -0.13 -3.97
C CYS A 870 -21.27 0.57 -3.44
N GLU A 871 -21.19 1.87 -3.17
CA GLU A 871 -22.34 2.70 -2.87
C GLU A 871 -22.51 3.79 -3.95
N PRO A 872 -23.57 3.72 -4.79
CA PRO A 872 -23.86 4.77 -5.75
C PRO A 872 -24.38 6.05 -5.05
N VAL A 873 -24.39 7.17 -5.77
CA VAL A 873 -25.01 8.40 -5.26
C VAL A 873 -26.51 8.31 -5.43
N ASP A 874 -27.28 8.39 -4.33
CA ASP A 874 -28.73 8.53 -4.39
C ASP A 874 -29.11 9.98 -4.75
N TYR A 875 -29.62 10.17 -5.96
CA TYR A 875 -30.08 11.47 -6.48
C TYR A 875 -31.53 11.83 -6.13
N SER A 876 -32.25 10.96 -5.42
CA SER A 876 -33.65 11.21 -5.06
C SER A 876 -33.82 12.32 -4.01
N ASN A 877 -35.04 12.85 -3.90
CA ASN A 877 -35.43 13.82 -2.88
C ASN A 877 -35.96 13.15 -1.60
N ASN A 878 -35.61 11.89 -1.35
CA ASN A 878 -36.04 11.23 -0.12
C ASN A 878 -35.36 11.91 1.10
N PRO A 879 -36.00 11.90 2.29
CA PRO A 879 -35.47 12.58 3.47
C PRO A 879 -34.05 12.12 3.86
N ARG A 880 -33.71 10.87 3.55
CA ARG A 880 -32.42 10.26 3.83
C ARG A 880 -31.30 10.79 2.94
N ALA A 881 -31.51 10.86 1.64
CA ALA A 881 -30.56 11.37 0.66
C ALA A 881 -30.36 12.88 0.84
N LEU A 882 -31.40 13.62 1.22
CA LEU A 882 -31.29 15.02 1.64
C LEU A 882 -30.44 15.16 2.92
N ARG A 883 -30.62 14.29 3.92
CA ARG A 883 -29.81 14.26 5.15
C ARG A 883 -28.34 13.93 4.86
N VAL A 884 -28.06 13.01 3.95
CA VAL A 884 -26.69 12.64 3.53
C VAL A 884 -26.03 13.75 2.71
N ALA A 885 -26.79 14.40 1.84
CA ALA A 885 -26.33 15.58 1.13
C ALA A 885 -26.00 16.73 2.10
N ALA A 886 -26.85 16.96 3.11
CA ALA A 886 -26.60 17.91 4.20
C ALA A 886 -25.34 17.56 4.98
N ALA A 887 -25.15 16.30 5.38
CA ALA A 887 -23.95 15.85 6.06
C ALA A 887 -22.67 16.05 5.22
N THR A 888 -22.76 15.85 3.90
CA THR A 888 -21.64 16.08 2.97
C THR A 888 -21.29 17.58 2.89
N TRP A 889 -22.29 18.46 2.91
CA TRP A 889 -22.08 19.91 2.97
C TRP A 889 -21.51 20.38 4.32
N PHE A 890 -22.03 19.87 5.45
CA PHE A 890 -21.45 20.18 6.76
C PHE A 890 -20.00 19.69 6.85
N TYR A 891 -19.68 18.56 6.22
CA TYR A 891 -18.30 18.06 6.13
C TYR A 891 -17.41 18.98 5.27
N PHE A 892 -17.93 19.54 4.17
CA PHE A 892 -17.25 20.59 3.43
C PHE A 892 -16.99 21.84 4.30
N PHE A 893 -18.01 22.31 5.03
CA PHE A 893 -17.87 23.42 5.95
C PHE A 893 -16.81 23.16 7.04
N ALA A 894 -16.71 21.92 7.54
CA ALA A 894 -15.68 21.52 8.49
C ALA A 894 -14.28 21.79 7.93
N LYS A 895 -14.02 21.40 6.68
CA LYS A 895 -12.70 21.62 6.05
C LYS A 895 -12.34 23.08 5.89
N ILE A 896 -13.32 23.98 5.71
CA ILE A 896 -13.08 25.42 5.75
C ILE A 896 -12.63 25.85 7.15
N THR A 897 -13.34 25.41 8.19
CA THR A 897 -13.01 25.80 9.57
C THR A 897 -11.63 25.27 10.01
N GLU A 898 -11.21 24.10 9.53
CA GLU A 898 -9.90 23.50 9.82
C GLU A 898 -8.72 24.32 9.26
N LEU A 899 -8.95 25.23 8.30
CA LEU A 899 -7.91 26.14 7.80
C LEU A 899 -7.39 27.09 8.89
N LEU A 900 -8.17 27.32 9.96
CA LEU A 900 -7.75 28.16 11.08
C LEU A 900 -6.55 27.58 11.86
N ASP A 901 -6.31 26.26 11.80
CA ASP A 901 -5.16 25.61 12.46
C ASP A 901 -3.83 26.25 12.05
N THR A 902 -3.61 26.39 10.74
CA THR A 902 -2.37 26.96 10.20
C THR A 902 -2.28 28.46 10.50
N ILE A 903 -3.42 29.16 10.51
CA ILE A 903 -3.48 30.59 10.85
C ILE A 903 -3.00 30.80 12.29
N PHE A 904 -3.46 30.00 13.24
CA PHE A 904 -3.00 30.05 14.64
C PHE A 904 -1.50 29.74 14.76
N PHE A 905 -0.95 28.79 13.99
CA PHE A 905 0.50 28.52 13.99
C PHE A 905 1.32 29.73 13.52
N VAL A 906 0.85 30.45 12.49
CA VAL A 906 1.52 31.63 11.96
C VAL A 906 1.48 32.79 12.97
N LEU A 907 0.31 33.07 13.55
CA LEU A 907 0.13 34.13 14.56
C LEU A 907 0.93 33.88 15.85
N ARG A 908 1.17 32.61 16.20
CA ARG A 908 2.01 32.20 17.36
C ARG A 908 3.50 32.07 17.04
N LYS A 909 3.94 32.39 15.81
CA LYS A 909 5.31 32.17 15.32
C LYS A 909 5.81 30.71 15.42
N LYS A 910 4.92 29.72 15.38
CA LYS A 910 5.28 28.29 15.43
C LYS A 910 5.50 27.72 14.02
N TYR A 911 6.35 28.36 13.23
CA TYR A 911 6.60 28.01 11.82
C TYR A 911 7.09 26.58 11.58
N ASN A 912 7.68 25.93 12.59
CA ASN A 912 8.09 24.53 12.50
C ASN A 912 6.89 23.57 12.36
N GLN A 913 5.69 23.99 12.79
CA GLN A 913 4.44 23.24 12.66
C GLN A 913 3.77 23.43 11.29
N VAL A 914 4.06 24.56 10.61
CA VAL A 914 3.61 24.84 9.24
C VAL A 914 4.46 24.05 8.24
N SER A 915 4.17 22.75 8.15
CA SER A 915 4.86 21.83 7.25
C SER A 915 4.17 21.74 5.88
N PHE A 916 4.88 21.22 4.87
CA PHE A 916 4.28 20.90 3.58
C PHE A 916 3.06 20.04 3.72
N LEU A 917 3.21 18.96 4.48
CA LEU A 917 2.20 17.93 4.63
C LEU A 917 0.92 18.53 5.17
N HIS A 918 1.06 19.41 6.17
CA HIS A 918 -0.05 20.11 6.80
C HIS A 918 -0.73 21.06 5.81
N VAL A 919 0.02 22.01 5.23
CA VAL A 919 -0.56 22.97 4.28
C VAL A 919 -1.18 22.22 3.09
N TYR A 920 -0.45 21.25 2.50
CA TYR A 920 -0.85 20.33 1.41
C TYR A 920 -2.22 19.74 1.65
N HIS A 921 -2.33 18.98 2.73
CA HIS A 921 -3.55 18.28 3.10
C HIS A 921 -4.73 19.23 3.36
N HIS A 922 -4.55 20.29 4.15
CA HIS A 922 -5.68 21.16 4.54
C HIS A 922 -6.28 21.92 3.35
N THR A 923 -5.46 22.36 2.40
CA THR A 923 -5.98 23.04 1.19
C THR A 923 -6.61 22.04 0.23
N LEU A 924 -5.96 20.89 0.07
CA LEU A 924 -6.41 19.81 -0.79
C LEU A 924 -7.79 19.28 -0.37
N MET A 925 -7.94 18.93 0.90
CA MET A 925 -9.18 18.34 1.41
C MET A 925 -10.35 19.33 1.28
N CYS A 926 -10.12 20.64 1.43
CA CYS A 926 -11.16 21.65 1.23
C CYS A 926 -11.69 21.64 -0.21
N LEU A 927 -10.81 21.53 -1.21
CA LEU A 927 -11.18 21.57 -2.64
C LEU A 927 -11.80 20.26 -3.12
N VAL A 928 -11.26 19.11 -2.71
CA VAL A 928 -11.78 17.80 -3.10
C VAL A 928 -13.18 17.56 -2.51
N ILE A 929 -13.39 17.96 -1.26
CA ILE A 929 -14.70 17.79 -0.61
C ILE A 929 -15.73 18.78 -1.16
N TRP A 930 -15.32 19.96 -1.63
CA TRP A 930 -16.20 20.86 -2.37
C TRP A 930 -16.72 20.22 -3.67
N VAL A 931 -15.85 19.55 -4.44
CA VAL A 931 -16.27 18.80 -5.64
C VAL A 931 -17.26 17.69 -5.27
N GLY A 932 -17.02 16.98 -4.17
CA GLY A 932 -17.95 15.99 -3.63
C GLY A 932 -19.31 16.60 -3.26
N ALA A 933 -19.33 17.72 -2.53
CA ALA A 933 -20.57 18.39 -2.13
C ALA A 933 -21.37 18.98 -3.32
N LYS A 934 -20.68 19.44 -4.39
CA LYS A 934 -21.32 20.02 -5.58
C LYS A 934 -21.88 18.98 -6.56
N TYR A 935 -21.13 17.92 -6.82
CA TYR A 935 -21.46 16.97 -7.89
C TYR A 935 -21.92 15.60 -7.37
N PHE A 936 -21.39 15.14 -6.24
CA PHE A 936 -21.61 13.79 -5.71
C PHE A 936 -21.97 13.81 -4.21
N PRO A 937 -23.05 14.52 -3.80
CA PRO A 937 -23.40 14.64 -2.39
C PRO A 937 -23.97 13.31 -1.87
N GLY A 938 -23.08 12.44 -1.39
CA GLY A 938 -23.41 11.11 -0.84
C GLY A 938 -22.67 9.95 -1.52
N GLY A 939 -23.18 8.74 -1.32
CA GLY A 939 -22.62 7.53 -1.92
C GLY A 939 -21.25 7.13 -1.35
N HIS A 940 -20.37 6.63 -2.21
CA HIS A 940 -19.09 6.00 -1.83
C HIS A 940 -18.14 6.88 -0.99
N ILE A 941 -18.23 8.21 -1.11
CA ILE A 941 -17.37 9.16 -0.38
C ILE A 941 -17.73 9.31 1.11
N VAL A 942 -18.93 8.88 1.53
CA VAL A 942 -19.43 9.08 2.90
C VAL A 942 -18.60 8.31 3.93
N LEU A 943 -18.13 7.09 3.62
CA LEU A 943 -17.22 6.35 4.49
C LEU A 943 -15.91 7.10 4.73
N MET A 944 -15.36 7.72 3.68
CA MET A 944 -14.14 8.51 3.80
C MET A 944 -14.33 9.71 4.74
N GLY A 945 -15.43 10.45 4.58
CA GLY A 945 -15.76 11.60 5.43
C GLY A 945 -16.01 11.21 6.89
N THR A 946 -16.68 10.08 7.11
CA THR A 946 -16.98 9.55 8.45
C THR A 946 -15.70 9.13 9.18
N LEU A 947 -14.85 8.33 8.54
CA LEU A 947 -13.58 7.90 9.13
C LEU A 947 -12.65 9.09 9.42
N ASN A 948 -12.61 10.08 8.54
CA ASN A 948 -11.81 11.29 8.79
C ASN A 948 -12.35 12.10 9.99
N SER A 949 -13.67 12.25 10.11
CA SER A 949 -14.29 12.96 11.22
C SER A 949 -14.03 12.25 12.56
N ILE A 950 -14.07 10.91 12.60
CA ILE A 950 -13.72 10.13 13.81
C ILE A 950 -12.27 10.40 14.23
N VAL A 951 -11.35 10.43 13.26
CA VAL A 951 -9.95 10.74 13.52
C VAL A 951 -9.77 12.19 13.99
N HIS A 952 -10.55 13.13 13.47
CA HIS A 952 -10.52 14.53 13.87
C HIS A 952 -11.08 14.76 15.28
N VAL A 953 -12.08 14.00 15.73
CA VAL A 953 -12.49 13.98 17.15
C VAL A 953 -11.29 13.66 18.05
N ILE A 954 -10.54 12.61 17.72
CA ILE A 954 -9.35 12.19 18.51
C ILE A 954 -8.24 13.24 18.43
N MET A 955 -7.98 13.80 17.25
CA MET A 955 -6.90 14.77 17.03
C MET A 955 -7.18 16.12 17.73
N TYR A 956 -8.38 16.67 17.60
CA TYR A 956 -8.73 17.94 18.24
C TYR A 956 -8.90 17.78 19.75
N THR A 957 -9.32 16.61 20.26
CA THR A 957 -9.25 16.30 21.70
C THR A 957 -7.80 16.33 22.20
N TYR A 958 -6.87 15.77 21.44
CA TYR A 958 -5.43 15.85 21.75
C TYR A 958 -4.94 17.31 21.80
N TYR A 959 -5.34 18.15 20.85
CA TYR A 959 -4.92 19.56 20.80
C TYR A 959 -5.58 20.41 21.91
N LEU A 960 -6.84 20.13 22.24
CA LEU A 960 -7.53 20.74 23.37
C LEU A 960 -6.78 20.46 24.68
N ILE A 961 -6.48 19.21 24.98
CA ILE A 961 -5.74 18.85 26.20
C ILE A 961 -4.35 19.49 26.23
N SER A 962 -3.69 19.55 25.07
CA SER A 962 -2.37 20.19 24.93
C SER A 962 -2.39 21.70 25.19
N SER A 963 -3.56 22.36 25.06
CA SER A 963 -3.74 23.80 25.26
C SER A 963 -3.98 24.21 26.73
N PHE A 964 -4.30 23.25 27.62
CA PHE A 964 -4.42 23.49 29.07
C PHE A 964 -3.08 23.75 29.79
N GLY A 965 -1.95 23.71 29.08
CA GLY A 965 -0.64 24.13 29.58
C GLY A 965 0.28 22.98 30.03
N PRO A 966 1.49 23.30 30.55
CA PRO A 966 2.54 22.31 30.84
C PRO A 966 2.12 21.22 31.84
N GLN A 967 1.25 21.57 32.79
CA GLN A 967 0.73 20.64 33.80
C GLN A 967 -0.05 19.47 33.18
N TYR A 968 -0.73 19.70 32.04
CA TYR A 968 -1.56 18.71 31.37
C TYR A 968 -0.86 18.01 30.21
N GLN A 969 0.20 18.60 29.64
CA GLN A 969 0.98 18.00 28.54
C GLN A 969 1.58 16.62 28.89
N LYS A 970 1.86 16.35 30.18
CA LYS A 970 2.35 15.05 30.65
C LYS A 970 1.36 13.90 30.40
N TYR A 971 0.06 14.18 30.32
CA TYR A 971 -0.97 13.16 30.09
C TYR A 971 -1.12 12.80 28.60
N VAL A 972 -0.51 13.57 27.70
CA VAL A 972 -0.71 13.49 26.25
C VAL A 972 0.36 12.60 25.59
N TRP A 973 0.61 11.43 26.16
CA TRP A 973 1.66 10.49 25.72
C TRP A 973 1.33 9.76 24.41
N TRP A 974 0.06 9.78 23.98
CA TRP A 974 -0.44 9.01 22.84
C TRP A 974 -0.26 9.69 21.47
N LYS A 975 0.51 10.78 21.37
CA LYS A 975 0.79 11.49 20.10
C LYS A 975 1.17 10.57 18.93
N LYS A 976 2.04 9.58 19.18
CA LYS A 976 2.49 8.60 18.17
C LYS A 976 1.35 7.69 17.69
N HIS A 977 0.35 7.45 18.52
CA HIS A 977 -0.81 6.60 18.20
C HIS A 977 -1.80 7.36 17.32
N VAL A 978 -1.97 8.68 17.52
CA VAL A 978 -2.78 9.52 16.62
C VAL A 978 -2.29 9.39 15.17
N THR A 979 -0.97 9.50 14.95
CA THR A 979 -0.40 9.35 13.60
C THR A 979 -0.56 7.92 13.05
N LYS A 980 -0.53 6.87 13.89
CA LYS A 980 -0.80 5.50 13.44
C LYS A 980 -2.25 5.30 13.01
N ILE A 981 -3.20 5.85 13.77
CA ILE A 981 -4.62 5.80 13.46
C ILE A 981 -4.89 6.51 12.12
N GLN A 982 -4.26 7.67 11.87
CA GLN A 982 -4.31 8.35 10.57
C GLN A 982 -3.79 7.48 9.42
N LEU A 983 -2.66 6.76 9.60
CA LEU A 983 -2.16 5.83 8.58
C LEU A 983 -3.15 4.69 8.31
N ILE A 984 -3.73 4.11 9.36
CA ILE A 984 -4.72 3.03 9.23
C ILE A 984 -5.96 3.53 8.48
N GLN A 985 -6.45 4.73 8.82
CA GLN A 985 -7.54 5.39 8.10
C GLN A 985 -7.26 5.49 6.60
N PHE A 986 -6.06 5.95 6.20
CA PHE A 986 -5.71 6.05 4.78
C PHE A 986 -5.61 4.69 4.07
N CYS A 987 -5.16 3.64 4.75
CA CYS A 987 -5.16 2.29 4.19
C CYS A 987 -6.59 1.77 3.95
N ILE A 988 -7.50 1.98 4.90
CA ILE A 988 -8.92 1.59 4.77
C ILE A 988 -9.57 2.37 3.62
N VAL A 989 -9.36 3.68 3.56
CA VAL A 989 -9.89 4.55 2.49
C VAL A 989 -9.32 4.14 1.13
N PHE A 990 -8.04 3.77 1.04
CA PHE A 990 -7.44 3.28 -0.20
C PHE A 990 -8.12 1.99 -0.70
N THR A 991 -8.28 1.00 0.18
CA THR A 991 -8.96 -0.26 -0.15
C THR A 991 -10.41 -0.02 -0.57
N HIS A 992 -11.13 0.85 0.15
CA HIS A 992 -12.52 1.21 -0.16
C HIS A 992 -12.65 1.86 -1.54
N ASN A 993 -11.79 2.81 -1.88
CA ASN A 993 -11.83 3.49 -3.19
C ASN A 993 -11.45 2.55 -4.34
N ILE A 994 -10.53 1.60 -4.11
CA ILE A 994 -10.15 0.62 -5.12
C ILE A 994 -11.25 -0.43 -5.37
N ALA A 995 -12.07 -0.75 -4.36
CA ALA A 995 -13.15 -1.73 -4.49
C ALA A 995 -14.08 -1.43 -5.69
N VAL A 996 -14.36 -0.15 -5.98
CA VAL A 996 -15.23 0.29 -7.10
C VAL A 996 -14.71 -0.08 -8.49
N PHE A 997 -13.42 -0.42 -8.62
CA PHE A 997 -12.86 -0.94 -9.87
C PHE A 997 -13.11 -2.44 -10.07
N PHE A 998 -13.45 -3.15 -8.99
CA PHE A 998 -13.68 -4.60 -8.99
C PHE A 998 -15.17 -4.98 -9.02
N TYR A 999 -16.08 -4.02 -8.82
CA TYR A 999 -17.53 -4.21 -8.86
C TYR A 999 -18.15 -3.32 -9.94
N GLU A 1000 -19.24 -3.77 -10.57
CA GLU A 1000 -20.05 -2.92 -11.45
C GLU A 1000 -20.81 -1.91 -10.59
N CYS A 1001 -20.34 -0.67 -10.62
CA CYS A 1001 -20.78 0.38 -9.72
C CYS A 1001 -21.11 1.64 -10.50
N ASN A 1002 -22.32 2.18 -10.31
CA ASN A 1002 -22.78 3.45 -10.87
C ASN A 1002 -22.24 4.64 -10.05
N TYR A 1003 -20.94 4.64 -9.78
CA TYR A 1003 -20.22 5.72 -9.12
C TYR A 1003 -18.98 6.10 -9.96
N PRO A 1004 -18.60 7.38 -10.07
CA PRO A 1004 -17.50 7.81 -10.94
C PRO A 1004 -16.15 7.14 -10.60
N LYS A 1005 -15.72 6.19 -11.45
CA LYS A 1005 -14.47 5.44 -11.28
C LYS A 1005 -13.23 6.34 -11.32
N ALA A 1006 -13.22 7.38 -12.17
CA ALA A 1006 -12.13 8.34 -12.25
C ALA A 1006 -11.91 9.09 -10.91
N LEU A 1007 -13.00 9.55 -10.27
CA LEU A 1007 -12.95 10.22 -8.97
C LEU A 1007 -12.38 9.32 -7.86
N ASN A 1008 -12.80 8.06 -7.83
CA ASN A 1008 -12.28 7.08 -6.88
C ASN A 1008 -10.81 6.72 -7.16
N GLY A 1009 -10.41 6.64 -8.44
CA GLY A 1009 -9.01 6.45 -8.82
C GLY A 1009 -8.11 7.57 -8.30
N LEU A 1010 -8.58 8.82 -8.34
CA LEU A 1010 -7.87 9.98 -7.79
C LEU A 1010 -7.86 10.00 -6.26
N CYS A 1011 -8.97 9.64 -5.62
CA CYS A 1011 -9.04 9.50 -4.16
C CYS A 1011 -8.11 8.38 -3.66
N ALA A 1012 -8.01 7.26 -4.40
CA ALA A 1012 -7.07 6.18 -4.14
C ALA A 1012 -5.61 6.65 -4.34
N LEU A 1013 -5.30 7.36 -5.42
CA LEU A 1013 -3.98 7.95 -5.65
C LEU A 1013 -3.60 8.93 -4.53
N ASN A 1014 -4.53 9.79 -4.10
CA ASN A 1014 -4.31 10.72 -2.99
C ASN A 1014 -4.09 9.99 -1.66
N SER A 1015 -4.81 8.90 -1.42
CA SER A 1015 -4.59 8.02 -0.25
C SER A 1015 -3.19 7.41 -0.25
N LEU A 1016 -2.67 6.98 -1.40
CA LEU A 1016 -1.28 6.51 -1.53
C LEU A 1016 -0.26 7.62 -1.23
N ILE A 1017 -0.52 8.84 -1.71
CA ILE A 1017 0.33 10.01 -1.41
C ILE A 1017 0.32 10.29 0.11
N PHE A 1018 -0.84 10.22 0.78
CA PHE A 1018 -0.93 10.40 2.22
C PHE A 1018 -0.24 9.28 2.99
N ILE A 1019 -0.39 8.01 2.60
CA ILE A 1019 0.34 6.88 3.19
C ILE A 1019 1.85 7.12 3.10
N TYR A 1020 2.35 7.56 1.94
CA TYR A 1020 3.77 7.87 1.76
C TYR A 1020 4.23 9.05 2.63
N LEU A 1021 3.53 10.19 2.59
CA LEU A 1021 3.96 11.41 3.28
C LEU A 1021 3.85 11.28 4.80
N PHE A 1022 2.75 10.72 5.32
CA PHE A 1022 2.59 10.44 6.75
C PHE A 1022 3.51 9.31 7.21
N GLY A 1023 3.74 8.28 6.39
CA GLY A 1023 4.71 7.21 6.68
C GLY A 1023 6.13 7.75 6.79
N LYS A 1024 6.55 8.62 5.86
CA LYS A 1024 7.83 9.33 5.92
C LYS A 1024 7.93 10.20 7.16
N PHE A 1025 6.89 10.97 7.48
CA PHE A 1025 6.84 11.79 8.69
C PHE A 1025 6.96 10.94 9.96
N TYR A 1026 6.26 9.81 10.03
CA TYR A 1026 6.30 8.89 11.18
C TYR A 1026 7.69 8.29 11.39
N ILE A 1027 8.35 7.84 10.31
CA ILE A 1027 9.71 7.28 10.37
C ILE A 1027 10.70 8.35 10.84
N GLN A 1028 10.61 9.56 10.29
CA GLN A 1028 11.53 10.65 10.62
C GLN A 1028 11.37 11.14 12.06
N SER A 1029 10.13 11.31 12.53
CA SER A 1029 9.84 11.90 13.84
C SER A 1029 9.91 10.89 14.99
N TYR A 1030 9.57 9.62 14.75
CA TYR A 1030 9.47 8.64 15.85
C TYR A 1030 10.48 7.50 15.77
N LYS A 1031 10.91 7.04 14.58
CA LYS A 1031 11.90 5.95 14.49
C LYS A 1031 13.34 6.47 14.50
N LYS A 1032 13.67 7.47 13.66
CA LYS A 1032 15.03 8.03 13.58
C LYS A 1032 15.43 8.77 14.86
N GLU A 1033 14.50 9.49 15.48
CA GLU A 1033 14.76 10.21 16.73
C GLU A 1033 15.00 9.24 17.90
N ASN A 1034 14.21 8.17 18.00
CA ASN A 1034 14.45 7.11 18.98
C ASN A 1034 15.77 6.37 18.75
N ALA A 1035 16.16 6.12 17.51
CA ALA A 1035 17.46 5.53 17.18
C ALA A 1035 18.61 6.47 17.55
N LYS A 1036 18.48 7.78 17.30
CA LYS A 1036 19.46 8.80 17.67
C LYS A 1036 19.56 8.99 19.19
N ASN A 1037 18.44 8.92 19.91
CA ASN A 1037 18.41 9.00 21.37
C ASN A 1037 18.99 7.73 22.01
N ARG A 1038 18.73 6.54 21.44
CA ARG A 1038 19.39 5.28 21.85
C ARG A 1038 20.89 5.32 21.60
N ALA A 1039 21.33 5.72 20.41
CA ALA A 1039 22.76 5.88 20.09
C ALA A 1039 23.45 6.92 20.99
N LYS A 1040 22.77 8.02 21.36
CA LYS A 1040 23.27 8.96 22.36
C LYS A 1040 23.36 8.36 23.76
N LEU A 1041 22.39 7.54 24.18
CA LEU A 1041 22.43 6.85 25.46
C LEU A 1041 23.54 5.79 25.51
N GLU A 1042 23.74 5.06 24.41
CA GLU A 1042 24.81 4.07 24.24
C GLU A 1042 26.18 4.76 24.24
N ASN A 1043 26.34 5.87 23.51
CA ASN A 1043 27.57 6.68 23.55
C ASN A 1043 27.83 7.33 24.92
N LYS A 1044 26.79 7.64 25.69
CA LYS A 1044 26.93 8.17 27.06
C LYS A 1044 27.26 7.07 28.08
N LYS A 1045 26.95 5.81 27.76
CA LYS A 1045 27.33 4.63 28.55
C LYS A 1045 28.71 4.08 28.20
N SER A 1046 29.19 4.32 26.97
CA SER A 1046 30.51 3.88 26.49
C SER A 1046 31.60 4.95 26.59
N ALA A 1047 31.28 6.17 27.01
CA ALA A 1047 32.29 7.17 27.35
C ALA A 1047 33.09 6.67 28.58
N PRO A 1048 34.43 6.58 28.50
CA PRO A 1048 35.24 6.22 29.66
C PRO A 1048 35.03 7.27 30.74
N VAL A 1049 34.80 6.81 31.97
CA VAL A 1049 34.80 7.67 33.16
C VAL A 1049 36.21 8.26 33.27
N SER A 1050 36.41 9.46 32.71
CA SER A 1050 37.65 10.20 32.85
C SER A 1050 37.85 10.51 34.34
N SER A 1051 39.05 10.18 34.80
CA SER A 1051 39.58 10.14 36.17
C SER A 1051 39.64 11.48 36.91
N ASP A 1052 38.53 12.22 36.96
CA ASP A 1052 38.45 13.48 37.73
C ASP A 1052 38.34 13.27 39.26
N PHE A 1053 38.29 12.00 39.71
CA PHE A 1053 38.38 11.64 41.12
C PHE A 1053 39.81 11.66 41.68
N GLY A 1054 40.85 11.70 40.83
CA GLY A 1054 42.25 11.79 41.27
C GLY A 1054 42.74 13.21 41.54
N ARG A 1055 42.12 14.23 40.93
CA ARG A 1055 42.58 15.63 41.03
C ARG A 1055 42.01 16.37 42.24
N LYS A 1056 40.82 15.97 42.71
CA LYS A 1056 40.20 16.56 43.91
C LYS A 1056 40.76 16.03 45.23
N ARG A 1057 41.40 14.85 45.25
CA ARG A 1057 42.03 14.30 46.48
C ARG A 1057 43.37 15.00 46.80
N LYS A 1058 44.17 15.34 45.78
CA LYS A 1058 45.43 16.07 45.94
C LYS A 1058 45.30 17.55 46.31
N LEU A 1059 44.11 18.14 46.20
CA LEU A 1059 43.86 19.53 46.63
C LEU A 1059 43.32 19.63 48.07
N VAL A 1060 42.78 18.55 48.63
CA VAL A 1060 42.31 18.50 50.02
C VAL A 1060 43.42 18.03 50.98
N GLU A 1061 44.38 17.22 50.51
CA GLU A 1061 45.60 16.87 51.25
C GLU A 1061 46.69 17.94 51.23
N LYS A 1062 46.45 19.08 50.57
CA LYS A 1062 47.35 20.25 50.60
C LYS A 1062 46.79 21.42 51.43
N SER A 1063 45.63 21.22 52.06
CA SER A 1063 44.95 22.18 52.96
C SER A 1063 44.64 21.58 54.34
N ARG A 1064 45.27 20.46 54.68
CA ARG A 1064 45.50 19.94 56.03
C ARG A 1064 47.00 19.69 56.13
#